data_AF-A0A850BFA0-F1
#
_entry.id   AF-A0A850BFA0-F1
#
_cell.length_a   1.000
_cell.length_b   1.000
_cell.length_c   1.000
_cell.angle_alpha   90.00
_cell.angle_beta   90.00
_cell.angle_gamma   90.00
#
_symmetry.space_group_name_H-M   'P 1'
#
loop_
_entity.id
_entity.type
_entity.pdbx_description
1 polymer ?
#
loop_
_entity_poly.entity_id
_entity_poly.type
_entity_poly.pdbx_seq_one_letter_code
_entity_poly.pdbx_strand_id
1 'polypeptide(L)'
;MNESPAPIATVPTGLEKNKTKTLMLLAAGALVLVASLIALVLSQRDPPVKTSSIGARLELAAGDVTLKNDGKETTVISGVPVPSGADLATGKSARALVRLSDGSAIFLRSDSRVTLGEGGVTVVAGEAWLDAPPSERGALVHHIGEISVSAADAGVSMRLDGGEVTVVVTRGLAVVTSPKGRVEVNAGEQAKIASGAPPKVSSLAYWDDWTGGMGDHRAASGVPSGAGRIYGVDAFAPPGTAARTLEISRQIVRAVLRDGLAETEVDQTFSNPGGRQVEGWYWFTIPERAIVTSFAVETDGVLVEGEVIERQEAAAQYGRAVQSGHEPALLEWIDGRSYRARIFPVPASGSRRVVLRYMELLGAQGGKLAYLYPMRSDDAAEIGELSLSVDLGTAGVGAPIATLADAVIEEGGRRVTMRRSGYTPRADFQLEVTMPQRKGSPMRIARFSAGGDRADYIMARYSPDLDWQALKEMPAELAIVVDTSASGDEAARQQKSAAAEAILRSLSGKDRFALIALDQAAKVLHPKEGLAEATDKEIAAALERLAEHASGGATDLGALFDVALSRVHGAEQPAIVYIGDGLPTIGEVSGERLSERLRRSLSVSRARLFTVAVGVETNAALLAELSREGGGQLFRIAEVDAGTQEVLRLVSAIKTPTVTDLAVDLGAGLDEVLITASGKVSRGEEVILLARTHHALPKQAKVKGRLGGKDFEREYPIELERGAGVSLVPRLWAAEKMRRVMGEAADPEDVRGKIVELGLEYGLMTPFTSILALESEVAYQRQGIRRRSSPLRGSRLTSLDPRSEEAVIGALFPRSAAGCAEKEAPSATEVAPARGGAQSPAAVDMPKAEAPVPAGT
;
A
#
# COMPACT_ATOMS: atom_id res chain seq x y z
N MET A 1 39.81 -76.56 78.29
CA MET A 1 41.19 -76.02 78.17
C MET A 1 41.16 -75.11 76.95
N ASN A 2 41.18 -73.78 77.15
CA ASN A 2 42.32 -72.90 76.82
C ASN A 2 42.75 -73.09 75.35
N GLU A 3 42.64 -72.14 74.41
CA GLU A 3 42.89 -70.69 74.43
C GLU A 3 42.09 -69.96 73.34
N SER A 4 41.92 -68.65 73.52
CA SER A 4 41.35 -67.69 72.57
C SER A 4 42.30 -67.43 71.39
N PRO A 5 41.79 -67.05 70.19
CA PRO A 5 42.50 -66.11 69.35
C PRO A 5 41.67 -64.85 69.02
N ALA A 6 42.41 -63.74 69.03
CA ALA A 6 42.04 -62.36 68.77
C ALA A 6 41.59 -62.09 67.32
N PRO A 7 41.05 -60.89 67.00
CA PRO A 7 40.10 -60.70 65.91
C PRO A 7 40.79 -60.53 64.55
N ILE A 8 40.11 -61.00 63.50
CA ILE A 8 40.41 -60.64 62.11
C ILE A 8 39.93 -59.20 61.89
N ALA A 9 40.87 -58.28 61.68
CA ALA A 9 40.59 -56.96 61.16
C ALA A 9 40.16 -57.08 59.68
N THR A 10 38.89 -56.86 59.41
CA THR A 10 38.36 -56.65 58.05
C THR A 10 38.84 -55.30 57.53
N VAL A 11 39.55 -55.30 56.40
CA VAL A 11 39.90 -54.12 55.62
C VAL A 11 38.62 -53.39 55.18
N PRO A 12 38.50 -52.06 55.31
CA PRO A 12 37.29 -51.35 54.91
C PRO A 12 37.20 -51.19 53.39
N THR A 13 36.11 -51.70 52.82
CA THR A 13 35.61 -51.41 51.49
C THR A 13 35.13 -49.96 51.40
N GLY A 14 36.00 -49.06 50.95
CA GLY A 14 35.73 -47.63 50.89
C GLY A 14 36.30 -46.95 49.64
N LEU A 15 36.13 -47.53 48.44
CA LEU A 15 36.63 -46.91 47.20
C LEU A 15 35.65 -46.92 46.01
N GLU A 16 34.53 -47.65 46.05
CA GLU A 16 33.60 -47.70 44.90
C GLU A 16 32.45 -46.68 44.91
N LYS A 17 31.99 -46.23 46.09
CA LYS A 17 30.85 -45.27 46.17
C LYS A 17 31.19 -43.84 45.72
N ASN A 18 32.47 -43.48 45.67
CA ASN A 18 32.88 -42.14 45.24
C ASN A 18 32.93 -42.02 43.72
N LYS A 19 33.31 -43.07 42.99
CA LYS A 19 33.37 -43.00 41.51
C LYS A 19 31.99 -42.81 40.89
N THR A 20 30.95 -43.49 41.38
CA THR A 20 29.58 -43.37 40.87
C THR A 20 28.94 -42.02 41.18
N LYS A 21 29.18 -41.45 42.38
CA LYS A 21 28.74 -40.09 42.69
C LYS A 21 29.46 -39.04 41.85
N THR A 22 30.77 -39.16 41.66
CA THR A 22 31.53 -38.25 40.80
C THR A 22 31.12 -38.37 39.34
N LEU A 23 30.81 -39.58 38.84
CA LEU A 23 30.30 -39.78 37.47
C LEU A 23 28.90 -39.15 37.29
N MET A 24 28.00 -39.30 38.27
CA MET A 24 26.67 -38.67 38.22
C MET A 24 26.76 -37.14 38.29
N LEU A 25 27.66 -36.59 39.11
CA LEU A 25 27.91 -35.14 39.19
C LEU A 25 28.50 -34.59 37.89
N LEU A 26 29.42 -35.33 37.24
CA LEU A 26 29.96 -34.98 35.93
C LEU A 26 28.90 -35.08 34.82
N ALA A 27 28.04 -36.10 34.85
CA ALA A 27 26.95 -36.25 33.89
C ALA A 27 25.89 -35.15 34.06
N ALA A 28 25.50 -34.83 35.30
CA ALA A 28 24.59 -33.72 35.60
C ALA A 28 25.21 -32.37 35.22
N GLY A 29 26.51 -32.16 35.50
CA GLY A 29 27.26 -30.99 35.08
C GLY A 29 27.30 -30.85 33.55
N ALA A 30 27.56 -31.94 32.82
CA ALA A 30 27.55 -31.96 31.36
C ALA A 30 26.15 -31.68 30.80
N LEU A 31 25.08 -32.19 31.44
CA LEU A 31 23.70 -31.94 31.03
C LEU A 31 23.29 -30.49 31.27
N VAL A 32 23.69 -29.91 32.40
CA VAL A 32 23.51 -28.47 32.68
C VAL A 32 24.32 -27.63 31.72
N LEU A 33 25.54 -28.05 31.36
CA LEU A 33 26.38 -27.31 30.43
C LEU A 33 25.82 -27.40 29.00
N VAL A 34 25.32 -28.56 28.57
CA VAL A 34 24.62 -28.73 27.28
C VAL A 34 23.31 -27.97 27.27
N ALA A 35 22.50 -28.02 28.33
CA ALA A 35 21.27 -27.24 28.45
C ALA A 35 21.55 -25.72 28.47
N SER A 36 22.64 -25.31 29.12
CA SER A 36 23.10 -23.92 29.14
C SER A 36 23.69 -23.49 27.80
N LEU A 37 24.36 -24.39 27.08
CA LEU A 37 24.85 -24.14 25.72
C LEU A 37 23.69 -24.05 24.73
N ILE A 38 22.70 -24.94 24.85
CA ILE A 38 21.46 -24.90 24.06
C ILE A 38 20.68 -23.63 24.40
N ALA A 39 20.55 -23.26 25.67
CA ALA A 39 19.93 -22.00 26.07
C ALA A 39 20.71 -20.79 25.57
N LEU A 40 22.04 -20.82 25.61
CA LEU A 40 22.91 -19.75 25.10
C LEU A 40 22.74 -19.62 23.58
N VAL A 41 22.77 -20.73 22.84
CA VAL A 41 22.57 -20.79 21.39
C VAL A 41 21.15 -20.38 21.00
N LEU A 42 20.13 -20.78 21.75
CA LEU A 42 18.73 -20.36 21.54
C LEU A 42 18.47 -18.91 21.99
N SER A 43 19.31 -18.34 22.87
CA SER A 43 19.22 -16.96 23.34
C SER A 43 20.06 -15.98 22.51
N GLN A 44 20.99 -16.49 21.70
CA GLN A 44 21.71 -15.68 20.71
C GLN A 44 20.69 -15.23 19.67
N ARG A 45 20.30 -13.95 19.74
CA ARG A 45 19.53 -13.31 18.68
C ARG A 45 20.40 -13.33 17.44
N ASP A 46 19.85 -13.81 16.32
CA ASP A 46 20.52 -13.70 15.03
C ASP A 46 20.97 -12.24 14.85
N PRO A 47 22.24 -11.99 14.50
CA PRO A 47 22.72 -10.64 14.30
C PRO A 47 21.85 -9.97 13.23
N PRO A 48 21.53 -8.67 13.37
CA PRO A 48 20.80 -7.94 12.36
C PRO A 48 21.52 -8.08 11.02
N VAL A 49 20.78 -8.52 9.99
CA VAL A 49 21.31 -8.70 8.64
C VAL A 49 20.76 -7.56 7.79
N LYS A 50 21.61 -6.88 7.03
CA LYS A 50 21.16 -5.89 6.04
C LYS A 50 20.14 -6.59 5.12
N THR A 51 18.97 -5.97 4.88
CA THR A 51 18.02 -6.56 3.93
C THR A 51 18.72 -6.74 2.58
N SER A 52 18.39 -7.79 1.81
CA SER A 52 18.60 -7.66 0.36
C SER A 52 17.88 -6.38 -0.08
N SER A 53 18.62 -5.43 -0.61
CA SER A 53 18.01 -4.18 -1.08
C SER A 53 17.12 -4.50 -2.26
N ILE A 54 15.91 -3.93 -2.28
CA ILE A 54 15.29 -3.60 -3.56
C ILE A 54 16.22 -2.52 -4.10
N GLY A 55 17.16 -2.94 -4.95
CA GLY A 55 18.06 -2.01 -5.62
C GLY A 55 17.22 -1.00 -6.40
N ALA A 56 16.06 -1.43 -6.91
CA ALA A 56 15.12 -0.56 -7.57
C ALA A 56 13.68 -1.08 -7.65
N ARG A 57 12.70 -0.21 -7.83
CA ARG A 57 11.33 -0.57 -8.24
C ARG A 57 11.19 -0.41 -9.75
N LEU A 58 10.70 -1.43 -10.45
CA LEU A 58 10.29 -1.30 -11.85
C LEU A 58 8.97 -0.53 -11.89
N GLU A 59 9.03 0.79 -12.01
CA GLU A 59 7.83 1.64 -12.12
C GLU A 59 7.08 1.35 -13.43
N LEU A 60 7.83 1.12 -14.50
CA LEU A 60 7.30 0.81 -15.82
C LEU A 60 7.99 -0.43 -16.41
N ALA A 61 7.19 -1.39 -16.88
CA ALA A 61 7.64 -2.42 -17.81
C ALA A 61 6.70 -2.42 -19.03
N ALA A 62 7.21 -2.00 -20.18
CA ALA A 62 6.47 -2.02 -21.44
C ALA A 62 7.13 -3.03 -22.39
N GLY A 63 6.40 -4.05 -22.83
CA GLY A 63 6.94 -5.17 -23.60
C GLY A 63 7.70 -6.20 -22.75
N ASP A 64 8.52 -7.02 -23.40
CA ASP A 64 9.29 -8.08 -22.73
C ASP A 64 10.45 -7.48 -21.91
N VAL A 65 10.22 -7.31 -20.61
CA VAL A 65 11.28 -6.98 -19.64
C VAL A 65 11.63 -8.24 -18.88
N THR A 66 12.87 -8.70 -18.99
CA THR A 66 13.36 -9.85 -18.25
C THR A 66 14.19 -9.40 -17.06
N LEU A 67 13.88 -10.00 -15.92
CA LEU A 67 14.69 -9.92 -14.72
C LEU A 67 15.43 -11.24 -14.58
N LYS A 68 16.76 -11.16 -14.55
CA LYS A 68 17.62 -12.30 -14.23
C LYS A 68 18.20 -12.10 -12.84
N ASN A 69 17.85 -13.01 -11.94
CA ASN A 69 18.38 -13.05 -10.58
C ASN A 69 18.71 -14.50 -10.21
N ASP A 70 19.87 -14.73 -9.59
CA ASP A 70 20.37 -16.06 -9.20
C ASP A 70 20.28 -17.13 -10.32
N GLY A 71 20.55 -16.71 -11.56
CA GLY A 71 20.52 -17.58 -12.73
C GLY A 71 19.12 -17.94 -13.26
N LYS A 72 18.04 -17.50 -12.58
CA LYS A 72 16.67 -17.63 -13.08
C LYS A 72 16.28 -16.36 -13.84
N GLU A 73 15.73 -16.55 -15.03
CA GLU A 73 15.23 -15.48 -15.87
C GLU A 73 13.70 -15.53 -15.89
N THR A 74 13.07 -14.39 -15.62
CA THR A 74 11.61 -14.25 -15.58
C THR A 74 11.19 -12.96 -16.22
N THR A 75 10.13 -12.99 -17.02
CA THR A 75 9.46 -11.77 -17.49
C THR A 75 8.74 -11.10 -16.33
N VAL A 76 8.97 -9.79 -16.17
CA VAL A 76 8.43 -8.96 -15.09
C VAL A 76 7.52 -7.86 -15.63
N ILE A 77 6.63 -7.36 -14.77
CA ILE A 77 5.65 -6.31 -15.10
C ILE A 77 5.86 -5.07 -14.22
N SER A 78 5.18 -3.96 -14.54
CA SER A 78 5.21 -2.75 -13.71
C SER A 78 4.85 -3.03 -12.25
N GLY A 79 5.45 -2.27 -11.35
CA GLY A 79 5.29 -2.39 -9.90
C GLY A 79 6.16 -3.46 -9.25
N VAL A 80 6.85 -4.30 -10.04
CA VAL A 80 7.74 -5.34 -9.53
C VAL A 80 9.02 -4.71 -8.96
N PRO A 81 9.38 -4.98 -7.71
CA PRO A 81 10.68 -4.61 -7.20
C PRO A 81 11.77 -5.52 -7.76
N VAL A 82 12.93 -4.92 -7.93
CA VAL A 82 14.11 -5.49 -8.58
C VAL A 82 15.22 -5.60 -7.52
N PRO A 83 15.68 -6.82 -7.20
CA PRO A 83 16.75 -7.02 -6.23
C PRO A 83 18.04 -6.33 -6.66
N SER A 84 18.84 -5.86 -5.69
CA SER A 84 20.22 -5.46 -5.96
C SER A 84 21.03 -6.68 -6.42
N GLY A 85 21.97 -6.45 -7.33
CA GLY A 85 22.74 -7.47 -8.05
C GLY A 85 22.01 -8.06 -9.26
N ALA A 86 20.72 -7.80 -9.44
CA ALA A 86 19.97 -8.39 -10.55
C ALA A 86 20.27 -7.69 -11.89
N ASP A 87 20.23 -8.48 -12.95
CA ASP A 87 20.28 -7.99 -14.32
C ASP A 87 18.86 -7.73 -14.82
N LEU A 88 18.61 -6.51 -15.27
CA LEU A 88 17.38 -6.16 -15.96
C LEU A 88 17.71 -5.99 -17.45
N ALA A 89 16.94 -6.64 -18.31
CA ALA A 89 17.06 -6.53 -19.75
C ALA A 89 15.72 -6.21 -20.40
N THR A 90 15.77 -5.35 -21.41
CA THR A 90 14.63 -5.03 -22.26
C THR A 90 14.78 -5.79 -23.59
N GLY A 91 13.71 -6.48 -24.00
CA GLY A 91 13.62 -7.11 -25.33
C GLY A 91 13.41 -6.09 -26.46
N LYS A 92 13.12 -6.63 -27.65
CA LYS A 92 12.88 -5.81 -28.86
C LYS A 92 11.66 -4.90 -28.64
N SER A 93 11.86 -3.60 -28.84
CA SER A 93 10.86 -2.55 -28.58
C SER A 93 10.38 -2.43 -27.13
N ALA A 94 11.00 -3.16 -26.18
CA ALA A 94 10.65 -3.07 -24.77
C ALA A 94 11.31 -1.86 -24.10
N ARG A 95 10.71 -1.39 -23.01
CA ARG A 95 11.18 -0.26 -22.23
C ARG A 95 10.96 -0.50 -20.75
N ALA A 96 11.79 0.11 -19.92
CA ALA A 96 11.66 0.00 -18.48
C ALA A 96 12.01 1.32 -17.78
N LEU A 97 11.17 1.75 -16.83
CA LEU A 97 11.52 2.81 -15.87
C LEU A 97 11.75 2.18 -14.51
N VAL A 98 12.91 2.45 -13.94
CA VAL A 98 13.45 1.78 -12.77
C VAL A 98 13.82 2.84 -11.74
N ARG A 99 13.11 2.89 -10.62
CA ARG A 99 13.36 3.83 -9.53
C ARG A 99 14.32 3.21 -8.51
N LEU A 100 15.49 3.77 -8.35
CA LEU A 100 16.48 3.32 -7.38
C LEU A 100 16.12 3.75 -5.95
N SER A 101 16.67 3.04 -4.97
CA SER A 101 16.51 3.35 -3.54
C SER A 101 17.14 4.67 -3.10
N ASP A 102 18.04 5.24 -3.89
CA ASP A 102 18.66 6.57 -3.65
C ASP A 102 17.80 7.74 -4.17
N GLY A 103 16.66 7.43 -4.79
CA GLY A 103 15.73 8.38 -5.40
C GLY A 103 15.95 8.59 -6.92
N SER A 104 17.04 8.05 -7.48
CA SER A 104 17.31 8.16 -8.91
C SER A 104 16.31 7.40 -9.75
N ALA A 105 15.97 7.91 -10.94
CA ALA A 105 15.24 7.15 -11.94
C ALA A 105 16.19 6.69 -13.05
N ILE A 106 16.03 5.47 -13.53
CA ILE A 106 16.74 4.96 -14.71
C ILE A 106 15.71 4.51 -15.72
N PHE A 107 15.80 5.06 -16.91
CA PHE A 107 14.99 4.67 -18.04
C PHE A 107 15.82 3.84 -19.02
N LEU A 108 15.31 2.68 -19.43
CA LEU A 108 15.98 1.76 -20.33
C LEU A 108 15.33 1.78 -21.70
N ARG A 109 16.16 1.90 -22.74
CA ARG A 109 15.77 1.73 -24.15
C ARG A 109 15.59 0.26 -24.50
N SER A 110 15.08 -0.01 -25.70
CA SER A 110 15.04 -1.35 -26.29
C SER A 110 16.44 -1.94 -26.40
N ASP A 111 16.56 -3.26 -26.20
CA ASP A 111 17.83 -3.99 -26.25
C ASP A 111 18.90 -3.47 -25.28
N SER A 112 18.46 -2.89 -24.15
CA SER A 112 19.33 -2.41 -23.07
C SER A 112 19.45 -3.46 -21.97
N ARG A 113 20.63 -3.50 -21.35
CA ARG A 113 20.89 -4.32 -20.18
C ARG A 113 21.59 -3.52 -19.11
N VAL A 114 21.08 -3.61 -17.89
CA VAL A 114 21.67 -3.00 -16.71
C VAL A 114 21.81 -4.00 -15.58
N THR A 115 22.83 -3.83 -14.77
CA THR A 115 23.00 -4.53 -13.50
C THR A 115 22.80 -3.52 -12.38
N LEU A 116 21.89 -3.81 -11.46
CA LEU A 116 21.66 -2.94 -10.29
C LEU A 116 22.73 -3.22 -9.23
N GLY A 117 23.48 -2.21 -8.79
CA GLY A 117 24.50 -2.33 -7.75
C GLY A 117 23.99 -1.89 -6.37
N GLU A 118 24.86 -2.00 -5.36
CA GLU A 118 24.64 -1.32 -4.08
C GLU A 118 25.04 0.16 -4.24
N GLY A 119 24.06 1.05 -4.49
CA GLY A 119 24.28 2.50 -4.56
C GLY A 119 24.47 3.08 -5.97
N GLY A 120 24.05 2.36 -7.01
CA GLY A 120 24.07 2.84 -8.39
C GLY A 120 23.64 1.78 -9.39
N VAL A 121 23.77 2.08 -10.68
CA VAL A 121 23.50 1.14 -11.78
C VAL A 121 24.72 1.01 -12.66
N THR A 122 24.93 -0.17 -13.22
CA THR A 122 25.90 -0.39 -14.30
C THR A 122 25.17 -0.67 -15.60
N VAL A 123 25.36 0.19 -16.60
CA VAL A 123 24.89 -0.06 -17.97
C VAL A 123 25.85 -1.03 -18.64
N VAL A 124 25.36 -2.23 -18.94
CA VAL A 124 26.14 -3.33 -19.52
C VAL A 124 26.03 -3.37 -21.04
N ALA A 125 24.87 -2.97 -21.57
CA ALA A 125 24.64 -2.87 -23.01
C ALA A 125 23.51 -1.89 -23.31
N GLY A 126 23.55 -1.30 -24.51
CA GLY A 126 22.48 -0.43 -25.00
C GLY A 126 22.56 0.98 -24.42
N GLU A 127 21.39 1.55 -24.18
CA GLU A 127 21.23 2.95 -23.79
C GLU A 127 20.29 3.08 -22.58
N ALA A 128 20.71 3.88 -21.61
CA ALA A 128 19.94 4.18 -20.41
C ALA A 128 20.02 5.67 -20.08
N TRP A 129 18.92 6.26 -19.63
CA TRP A 129 18.88 7.61 -19.10
C TRP A 129 18.74 7.58 -17.58
N LEU A 130 19.43 8.49 -16.91
CA LEU A 130 19.50 8.61 -15.46
C LEU A 130 18.98 9.99 -15.01
N ASP A 131 17.99 10.00 -14.14
CA ASP A 131 17.56 11.16 -13.34
C ASP A 131 18.21 11.09 -11.96
N ALA A 132 19.21 11.92 -11.70
CA ALA A 132 19.83 12.04 -10.38
C ALA A 132 19.13 13.14 -9.56
N PRO A 133 18.55 12.84 -8.38
CA PRO A 133 17.97 13.86 -7.52
C PRO A 133 19.04 14.76 -6.88
N PRO A 134 18.65 15.89 -6.26
CA PRO A 134 19.56 16.69 -5.42
C PRO A 134 20.13 15.84 -4.29
N SER A 135 21.42 16.02 -3.98
CA SER A 135 22.09 15.24 -2.94
C SER A 135 22.96 16.08 -2.01
N GLU A 136 22.74 15.96 -0.70
CA GLU A 136 23.58 16.56 0.36
C GLU A 136 24.81 15.71 0.72
N ARG A 137 24.81 14.41 0.38
CA ARG A 137 25.91 13.46 0.71
C ARG A 137 26.94 13.29 -0.42
N GLY A 138 27.03 14.26 -1.32
CA GLY A 138 27.83 14.18 -2.55
C GLY A 138 27.07 13.54 -3.71
N ALA A 139 27.67 13.58 -4.90
CA ALA A 139 27.05 13.13 -6.13
C ALA A 139 26.94 11.60 -6.22
N LEU A 140 25.81 11.12 -6.75
CA LEU A 140 25.52 9.70 -6.94
C LEU A 140 26.38 9.15 -8.07
N VAL A 141 26.94 7.95 -7.91
CA VAL A 141 27.90 7.38 -8.86
C VAL A 141 27.30 6.16 -9.55
N HIS A 142 27.16 6.25 -10.86
CA HIS A 142 26.69 5.17 -11.73
C HIS A 142 27.80 4.77 -12.69
N HIS A 143 27.66 3.63 -13.36
CA HIS A 143 28.69 3.07 -14.23
C HIS A 143 28.14 2.72 -15.61
N ILE A 144 29.03 2.76 -16.60
CA ILE A 144 28.79 2.24 -17.94
C ILE A 144 30.08 1.58 -18.43
N GLY A 145 30.06 0.24 -18.48
CA GLY A 145 31.31 -0.53 -18.52
C GLY A 145 32.25 -0.16 -17.36
N GLU A 146 33.49 0.22 -17.68
CA GLU A 146 34.53 0.64 -16.72
C GLU A 146 34.50 2.15 -16.39
N ILE A 147 33.57 2.91 -16.97
CA ILE A 147 33.48 4.36 -16.81
C ILE A 147 32.52 4.69 -15.68
N SER A 148 32.92 5.58 -14.77
CA SER A 148 32.05 6.09 -13.72
C SER A 148 31.50 7.47 -14.07
N VAL A 149 30.21 7.66 -13.79
CA VAL A 149 29.44 8.88 -14.04
C VAL A 149 28.86 9.33 -12.72
N SER A 150 29.36 10.44 -12.19
CA SER A 150 28.90 11.02 -10.94
C SER A 150 27.98 12.22 -11.21
N ALA A 151 26.76 12.18 -10.69
CA ALA A 151 25.70 13.16 -10.97
C ALA A 151 24.93 13.53 -9.70
N ALA A 152 24.55 14.80 -9.56
CA ALA A 152 23.63 15.28 -8.53
C ALA A 152 22.78 16.38 -9.15
N ASP A 153 21.46 16.29 -8.94
CA ASP A 153 20.49 17.18 -9.59
C ASP A 153 20.69 17.28 -11.11
N ALA A 154 20.81 16.14 -11.78
CA ALA A 154 21.19 16.08 -13.19
C ALA A 154 20.45 14.99 -13.96
N GLY A 155 20.23 15.23 -15.25
CA GLY A 155 19.72 14.25 -16.22
C GLY A 155 20.84 13.80 -17.15
N VAL A 156 21.09 12.50 -17.27
CA VAL A 156 22.25 11.96 -18.00
C VAL A 156 21.86 10.76 -18.86
N SER A 157 22.09 10.82 -20.17
CA SER A 157 22.01 9.64 -21.05
C SER A 157 23.37 8.95 -21.13
N MET A 158 23.39 7.63 -20.95
CA MET A 158 24.57 6.77 -21.01
C MET A 158 24.35 5.68 -22.06
N ARG A 159 25.22 5.63 -23.08
CA ARG A 159 25.12 4.69 -24.19
C ARG A 159 26.43 3.94 -24.40
N LEU A 160 26.33 2.61 -24.54
CA LEU A 160 27.46 1.73 -24.85
C LEU A 160 27.18 1.03 -26.19
N ASP A 161 27.99 1.35 -27.19
CA ASP A 161 27.87 0.79 -28.56
C ASP A 161 29.26 0.41 -29.10
N GLY A 162 29.45 -0.85 -29.49
CA GLY A 162 30.71 -1.31 -30.08
C GLY A 162 31.98 -1.09 -29.23
N GLY A 163 31.86 -0.86 -27.92
CA GLY A 163 32.97 -0.52 -27.02
C GLY A 163 33.28 0.98 -26.89
N GLU A 164 32.50 1.86 -27.53
CA GLU A 164 32.50 3.31 -27.30
C GLU A 164 31.42 3.68 -26.27
N VAL A 165 31.80 4.47 -25.28
CA VAL A 165 30.88 5.04 -24.30
C VAL A 165 30.57 6.48 -24.70
N THR A 166 29.28 6.81 -24.78
CA THR A 166 28.78 8.18 -24.89
C THR A 166 28.00 8.55 -23.64
N VAL A 167 28.34 9.67 -23.02
CA VAL A 167 27.59 10.26 -21.91
C VAL A 167 27.10 11.64 -22.34
N VAL A 168 25.79 11.86 -22.37
CA VAL A 168 25.17 13.15 -22.69
C VAL A 168 24.56 13.72 -21.43
N VAL A 169 24.87 14.97 -21.11
CA VAL A 169 24.27 15.69 -19.97
C VAL A 169 23.28 16.70 -20.48
N THR A 170 22.12 16.69 -19.85
CA THR A 170 20.88 17.19 -20.42
C THR A 170 20.32 18.28 -19.53
N ARG A 171 20.42 18.02 -18.23
CA ARG A 171 20.19 18.95 -17.13
C ARG A 171 21.30 18.77 -16.10
N GLY A 172 21.71 19.88 -15.45
CA GLY A 172 22.68 19.86 -14.36
C GLY A 172 24.12 19.62 -14.84
N LEU A 173 24.89 18.89 -14.03
CA LEU A 173 26.30 18.61 -14.24
C LEU A 173 26.58 17.13 -13.94
N ALA A 174 27.39 16.48 -14.78
CA ALA A 174 27.95 15.18 -14.47
C ALA A 174 29.48 15.19 -14.58
N VAL A 175 30.12 14.40 -13.73
CA VAL A 175 31.55 14.14 -13.78
C VAL A 175 31.76 12.75 -14.36
N VAL A 176 32.45 12.67 -15.50
CA VAL A 176 32.76 11.41 -16.17
C VAL A 176 34.22 11.05 -15.91
N THR A 177 34.46 9.89 -15.30
CA THR A 177 35.79 9.40 -14.95
C THR A 177 36.09 8.09 -15.66
N SER A 178 37.20 8.07 -16.39
CA SER A 178 37.78 6.89 -17.03
C SER A 178 39.13 6.56 -16.39
N PRO A 179 39.70 5.35 -16.63
CA PRO A 179 41.07 5.03 -16.23
C PRO A 179 42.15 5.98 -16.80
N LYS A 180 41.83 6.78 -17.82
CA LYS A 180 42.76 7.67 -18.53
C LYS A 180 42.54 9.15 -18.25
N GLY A 181 41.56 9.51 -17.44
CA GLY A 181 41.26 10.90 -17.11
C GLY A 181 39.82 11.14 -16.66
N ARG A 182 39.59 12.33 -16.13
CA ARG A 182 38.31 12.82 -15.58
C ARG A 182 37.94 14.13 -16.27
N VAL A 183 36.67 14.28 -16.63
CA VAL A 183 36.11 15.51 -17.23
C VAL A 183 34.78 15.86 -16.60
N GLU A 184 34.45 17.15 -16.62
CA GLU A 184 33.14 17.68 -16.30
C GLU A 184 32.34 17.83 -17.60
N VAL A 185 31.05 17.49 -17.55
CA VAL A 185 30.13 17.56 -18.68
C VAL A 185 28.88 18.31 -18.21
N ASN A 186 28.65 19.48 -18.80
CA ASN A 186 27.54 20.36 -18.45
C ASN A 186 26.30 20.03 -19.28
N ALA A 187 25.14 20.57 -18.87
CA ALA A 187 23.93 20.54 -19.67
C ALA A 187 24.18 21.02 -21.11
N GLY A 188 23.75 20.23 -22.09
CA GLY A 188 23.98 20.48 -23.52
C GLY A 188 25.32 19.97 -24.05
N GLU A 189 26.10 19.24 -23.26
CA GLU A 189 27.38 18.65 -23.67
C GLU A 189 27.33 17.11 -23.70
N GLN A 190 28.26 16.52 -24.45
CA GLN A 190 28.51 15.09 -24.45
C GLN A 190 29.99 14.79 -24.19
N ALA A 191 30.28 13.72 -23.45
CA ALA A 191 31.58 13.09 -23.38
C ALA A 191 31.59 11.78 -24.19
N LYS A 192 32.56 11.64 -25.08
CA LYS A 192 32.82 10.40 -25.82
C LYS A 192 34.11 9.75 -25.35
N ILE A 193 34.06 8.44 -25.13
CA ILE A 193 35.17 7.64 -24.63
C ILE A 193 35.28 6.38 -25.51
N ALA A 194 36.27 6.36 -26.39
CA ALA A 194 36.66 5.15 -27.11
C ALA A 194 37.46 4.22 -26.18
N SER A 195 37.45 2.92 -26.46
CA SER A 195 38.18 1.92 -25.67
C SER A 195 39.65 2.31 -25.44
N GLY A 196 40.05 2.46 -24.18
CA GLY A 196 41.41 2.82 -23.77
C GLY A 196 41.83 4.27 -23.97
N ALA A 197 40.93 5.17 -24.39
CA ALA A 197 41.20 6.60 -24.61
C ALA A 197 40.71 7.49 -23.46
N PRO A 198 41.25 8.71 -23.27
CA PRO A 198 40.70 9.69 -22.34
C PRO A 198 39.36 10.27 -22.85
N PRO A 199 38.47 10.70 -21.96
CA PRO A 199 37.18 11.28 -22.33
C PRO A 199 37.36 12.61 -23.05
N LYS A 200 36.59 12.82 -24.13
CA LYS A 200 36.56 14.07 -24.90
C LYS A 200 35.19 14.70 -24.81
N VAL A 201 35.12 15.92 -24.29
CA VAL A 201 33.90 16.71 -24.17
C VAL A 201 33.68 17.55 -25.43
N SER A 202 32.44 17.62 -25.90
CA SER A 202 32.02 18.45 -27.02
C SER A 202 30.58 18.93 -26.80
N SER A 203 30.24 20.12 -27.27
CA SER A 203 28.86 20.60 -27.25
C SER A 203 27.99 19.72 -28.16
N LEU A 204 26.77 19.43 -27.70
CA LEU A 204 25.79 18.67 -28.44
C LEU A 204 24.82 19.64 -29.14
N ALA A 205 24.91 19.73 -30.46
CA ALA A 205 24.07 20.65 -31.25
C ALA A 205 22.59 20.25 -31.25
N TYR A 206 22.32 18.94 -31.16
CA TYR A 206 20.98 18.37 -31.17
C TYR A 206 21.00 17.05 -30.41
N TRP A 207 20.04 16.88 -29.49
CA TRP A 207 19.83 15.63 -28.78
C TRP A 207 18.50 15.00 -29.23
N ASP A 208 18.58 13.78 -29.76
CA ASP A 208 17.43 12.90 -29.97
C ASP A 208 16.93 12.39 -28.60
N ASP A 209 15.97 13.11 -28.01
CA ASP A 209 15.40 12.76 -26.71
C ASP A 209 14.47 11.55 -26.82
N TRP A 210 15.08 10.36 -26.86
CA TRP A 210 14.38 9.09 -26.82
C TRP A 210 13.68 8.82 -25.48
N THR A 211 13.99 9.60 -24.43
CA THR A 211 13.38 9.48 -23.11
C THR A 211 11.98 10.08 -23.09
N GLY A 212 11.67 10.90 -24.10
CA GLY A 212 10.38 11.53 -24.28
C GLY A 212 10.13 12.60 -23.23
N GLY A 213 10.98 13.63 -23.17
CA GLY A 213 10.82 14.79 -22.31
C GLY A 213 11.49 14.70 -20.95
N MET A 214 11.83 13.49 -20.48
CA MET A 214 12.55 13.32 -19.21
C MET A 214 13.97 13.90 -19.26
N GLY A 215 14.53 14.11 -20.44
CA GLY A 215 15.81 14.78 -20.57
C GLY A 215 15.84 16.19 -19.99
N ASP A 216 14.73 16.90 -20.16
CA ASP A 216 14.60 18.29 -19.74
C ASP A 216 13.88 18.42 -18.38
N HIS A 217 13.12 17.41 -17.98
CA HIS A 217 12.26 17.41 -16.79
C HIS A 217 12.52 16.19 -15.90
N ARG A 218 12.43 16.34 -14.57
CA ARG A 218 12.52 15.18 -13.66
C ARG A 218 11.40 14.19 -13.94
N ALA A 219 11.69 12.90 -13.78
CA ALA A 219 10.69 11.85 -13.95
C ALA A 219 9.57 12.01 -12.92
N ALA A 220 8.42 12.55 -13.34
CA ALA A 220 7.27 12.79 -12.49
C ALA A 220 6.69 11.46 -11.99
N SER A 221 6.74 11.25 -10.67
CA SER A 221 6.00 10.16 -10.01
C SER A 221 4.61 10.67 -9.61
N GLY A 222 3.67 9.74 -9.31
CA GLY A 222 2.26 10.05 -9.02
C GLY A 222 2.00 11.04 -7.87
N VAL A 223 0.71 11.25 -7.57
CA VAL A 223 0.19 12.20 -6.56
C VAL A 223 1.13 12.37 -5.35
N PRO A 224 1.59 13.59 -5.02
CA PRO A 224 2.44 13.82 -3.86
C PRO A 224 1.77 13.28 -2.59
N SER A 225 2.44 12.36 -1.89
CA SER A 225 1.97 11.76 -0.65
C SER A 225 3.08 11.90 0.39
N GLY A 226 3.09 13.03 1.09
CA GLY A 226 4.13 13.35 2.05
C GLY A 226 3.98 12.59 3.37
N ALA A 227 5.04 12.62 4.16
CA ALA A 227 5.12 12.05 5.51
C ALA A 227 4.14 12.68 6.54
N GLY A 228 3.22 13.56 6.12
CA GLY A 228 2.41 14.41 6.98
C GLY A 228 3.04 15.80 7.18
N ARG A 229 2.22 16.85 7.22
CA ARG A 229 2.68 18.25 7.44
C ARG A 229 1.74 18.95 8.39
N ILE A 230 2.26 19.87 9.21
CA ILE A 230 1.44 20.74 10.04
C ILE A 230 1.76 22.21 9.75
N TYR A 231 0.72 23.00 9.52
CA TYR A 231 0.81 24.44 9.33
C TYR A 231 0.30 25.15 10.59
N GLY A 232 1.18 25.89 11.24
CA GLY A 232 0.84 26.74 12.38
C GLY A 232 0.19 28.04 11.92
N VAL A 233 -1.06 28.24 12.34
CA VAL A 233 -1.83 29.47 12.12
C VAL A 233 -1.95 30.23 13.43
N ASP A 234 -1.44 31.46 13.47
CA ASP A 234 -1.64 32.36 14.61
C ASP A 234 -2.99 33.07 14.46
N ALA A 235 -3.97 32.69 15.30
CA ALA A 235 -5.31 33.25 15.27
C ALA A 235 -5.36 34.76 15.58
N PHE A 236 -4.28 35.32 16.13
CA PHE A 236 -4.18 36.74 16.47
C PHE A 236 -3.32 37.53 15.47
N ALA A 237 -2.74 36.86 14.47
CA ALA A 237 -2.01 37.55 13.40
C ALA A 237 -3.00 38.26 12.45
N PRO A 238 -2.55 39.33 11.76
CA PRO A 238 -3.37 39.99 10.75
C PRO A 238 -3.87 38.99 9.69
N PRO A 239 -5.12 39.11 9.20
CA PRO A 239 -5.62 38.30 8.10
C PRO A 239 -4.67 38.31 6.90
N GLY A 240 -4.45 37.14 6.29
CA GLY A 240 -3.51 36.98 5.17
C GLY A 240 -2.06 36.71 5.58
N THR A 241 -1.74 36.69 6.88
CA THR A 241 -0.43 36.22 7.36
C THR A 241 -0.23 34.76 6.93
N ALA A 242 0.88 34.48 6.24
CA ALA A 242 1.19 33.14 5.78
C ALA A 242 1.34 32.17 6.96
N ALA A 243 0.74 30.98 6.84
CA ALA A 243 0.90 29.93 7.83
C ALA A 243 2.35 29.43 7.85
N ARG A 244 2.87 29.13 9.04
CA ARG A 244 4.24 28.62 9.20
C ARG A 244 4.22 27.09 9.15
N THR A 245 5.01 26.49 8.28
CA THR A 245 5.26 25.04 8.35
C THR A 245 6.03 24.72 9.64
N LEU A 246 5.52 23.82 10.47
CA LEU A 246 6.24 23.38 11.67
C LEU A 246 7.16 22.18 11.34
N GLU A 247 8.26 22.07 12.07
CA GLU A 247 9.28 21.05 11.84
C GLU A 247 8.86 19.69 12.41
N ILE A 248 9.16 18.61 11.69
CA ILE A 248 8.96 17.23 12.15
C ILE A 248 10.19 16.82 12.95
N SER A 249 10.18 17.02 14.27
CA SER A 249 11.34 16.67 15.11
C SER A 249 11.52 15.17 15.27
N ARG A 250 10.42 14.40 15.27
CA ARG A 250 10.43 12.93 15.37
C ARG A 250 9.27 12.33 14.59
N GLN A 251 9.54 11.21 13.91
CA GLN A 251 8.55 10.38 13.25
C GLN A 251 8.84 8.89 13.50
N ILE A 252 7.89 8.21 14.13
CA ILE A 252 7.93 6.77 14.38
C ILE A 252 6.81 6.13 13.55
N VAL A 253 7.18 5.20 12.68
CA VAL A 253 6.25 4.43 11.86
C VAL A 253 6.31 2.97 12.30
N ARG A 254 5.17 2.41 12.72
CA ARG A 254 5.04 0.99 13.08
C ARG A 254 3.97 0.36 12.22
N ALA A 255 4.37 -0.53 11.32
CA ALA A 255 3.45 -1.33 10.53
C ALA A 255 3.45 -2.76 11.04
N VAL A 256 2.28 -3.37 11.18
CA VAL A 256 2.14 -4.80 11.48
C VAL A 256 1.37 -5.47 10.36
N LEU A 257 2.01 -6.46 9.73
CA LEU A 257 1.45 -7.21 8.62
C LEU A 257 1.02 -8.60 9.10
N ARG A 258 -0.26 -8.91 8.99
CA ARG A 258 -0.87 -10.21 9.34
C ARG A 258 -1.93 -10.56 8.34
N ASP A 259 -1.91 -11.80 7.84
CA ASP A 259 -2.98 -12.33 7.00
C ASP A 259 -3.32 -11.46 5.77
N GLY A 260 -2.30 -10.81 5.19
CA GLY A 260 -2.43 -9.85 4.07
C GLY A 260 -3.16 -8.54 4.41
N LEU A 261 -3.23 -8.20 5.70
CA LEU A 261 -3.62 -6.89 6.20
C LEU A 261 -2.39 -6.17 6.72
N ALA A 262 -2.38 -4.85 6.59
CA ALA A 262 -1.46 -3.97 7.30
C ALA A 262 -2.24 -3.06 8.24
N GLU A 263 -1.79 -2.93 9.48
CA GLU A 263 -2.14 -1.79 10.33
C GLU A 263 -0.89 -0.94 10.52
N THR A 264 -0.99 0.35 10.20
CA THR A 264 0.13 1.29 10.30
C THR A 264 -0.20 2.38 11.30
N GLU A 265 0.68 2.52 12.30
CA GLU A 265 0.73 3.61 13.27
C GLU A 265 1.82 4.61 12.85
N VAL A 266 1.43 5.88 12.77
CA VAL A 266 2.32 7.00 12.47
C VAL A 266 2.28 7.96 13.66
N ASP A 267 3.37 8.00 14.41
CA ASP A 267 3.57 8.80 15.61
C ASP A 267 4.56 9.93 15.30
N GLN A 268 4.07 11.17 15.32
CA GLN A 268 4.82 12.35 14.91
C GLN A 268 4.87 13.39 16.02
N THR A 269 6.04 13.97 16.23
CA THR A 269 6.24 15.14 17.08
C THR A 269 6.59 16.34 16.21
N PHE A 270 5.79 17.39 16.34
CA PHE A 270 6.00 18.66 15.64
C PHE A 270 6.51 19.72 16.60
N SER A 271 7.52 20.49 16.17
CA SER A 271 8.11 21.59 16.95
C SER A 271 7.66 22.95 16.42
N ASN A 272 7.19 23.82 17.30
CA ASN A 272 6.89 25.21 16.97
C ASN A 272 8.06 26.12 17.40
N PRO A 273 8.90 26.59 16.46
CA PRO A 273 10.00 27.49 16.78
C PRO A 273 9.54 28.94 17.06
N GLY A 274 8.26 29.24 16.92
CA GLY A 274 7.71 30.57 17.16
C GLY A 274 7.53 30.89 18.65
N GLY A 275 7.73 32.16 19.01
CA GLY A 275 7.48 32.66 20.36
C GLY A 275 6.01 32.84 20.73
N ARG A 276 5.08 32.34 19.91
CA ARG A 276 3.63 32.38 20.14
C ARG A 276 3.03 31.00 19.89
N GLN A 277 1.99 30.66 20.65
CA GLN A 277 1.20 29.46 20.39
C GLN A 277 0.41 29.62 19.08
N VAL A 278 0.16 28.51 18.40
CA VAL A 278 -0.57 28.49 17.13
C VAL A 278 -1.62 27.38 17.12
N GLU A 279 -2.62 27.49 16.25
CA GLU A 279 -3.46 26.34 15.88
C GLU A 279 -2.76 25.57 14.75
N GLY A 280 -2.56 24.28 14.96
CA GLY A 280 -1.92 23.40 13.99
C GLY A 280 -2.92 22.81 13.01
N TRP A 281 -2.70 23.00 11.71
CA TRP A 281 -3.44 22.40 10.61
C TRP A 281 -2.62 21.27 10.02
N TYR A 282 -2.88 20.06 10.51
CA TYR A 282 -2.19 18.84 10.11
C TYR A 282 -2.85 18.22 8.88
N TRP A 283 -2.06 17.83 7.89
CA TRP A 283 -2.48 17.16 6.67
C TRP A 283 -1.73 15.85 6.52
N PHE A 284 -2.46 14.79 6.20
CA PHE A 284 -1.89 13.47 6.00
C PHE A 284 -2.59 12.74 4.86
N THR A 285 -1.80 12.02 4.07
CA THR A 285 -2.28 11.20 2.95
C THR A 285 -2.01 9.74 3.26
N ILE A 286 -3.02 8.88 3.10
CA ILE A 286 -2.88 7.43 3.24
C ILE A 286 -2.82 6.74 1.87
N PRO A 287 -2.39 5.47 1.81
CA PRO A 287 -2.54 4.64 0.62
C PRO A 287 -3.99 4.55 0.13
N GLU A 288 -4.17 4.24 -1.15
CA GLU A 288 -5.50 4.04 -1.71
C GLU A 288 -6.25 2.91 -0.99
N ARG A 289 -7.54 3.13 -0.74
CA ARG A 289 -8.45 2.20 -0.05
C ARG A 289 -8.08 1.86 1.40
N ALA A 290 -6.97 2.37 1.92
CA ALA A 290 -6.70 2.37 3.35
C ALA A 290 -7.77 3.19 4.09
N ILE A 291 -7.95 2.90 5.37
CA ILE A 291 -8.98 3.54 6.20
C ILE A 291 -8.37 3.97 7.53
N VAL A 292 -8.53 5.24 7.89
CA VAL A 292 -8.14 5.73 9.22
C VAL A 292 -9.08 5.17 10.29
N THR A 293 -8.48 4.57 11.32
CA THR A 293 -9.19 3.90 12.41
C THR A 293 -9.00 4.57 13.77
N SER A 294 -7.96 5.40 13.93
CA SER A 294 -7.67 6.07 15.18
C SER A 294 -6.83 7.32 14.95
N PHE A 295 -7.07 8.31 15.80
CA PHE A 295 -6.23 9.50 15.94
C PHE A 295 -6.12 9.84 17.43
N ALA A 296 -4.91 10.11 17.89
CA ALA A 296 -4.62 10.39 19.27
C ALA A 296 -3.64 11.55 19.38
N VAL A 297 -3.72 12.27 20.50
CA VAL A 297 -2.83 13.40 20.78
C VAL A 297 -2.28 13.25 22.19
N GLU A 298 -1.02 13.63 22.36
CA GLU A 298 -0.40 13.62 23.68
C GLU A 298 -0.74 14.90 24.44
N THR A 299 -1.28 14.74 25.65
CA THR A 299 -1.41 15.80 26.65
C THR A 299 -0.77 15.33 27.96
N ASP A 300 0.08 16.17 28.55
CA ASP A 300 0.77 15.91 29.83
C ASP A 300 1.51 14.55 29.89
N GLY A 301 2.12 14.14 28.77
CA GLY A 301 2.85 12.87 28.67
C GLY A 301 1.96 11.63 28.49
N VAL A 302 0.63 11.81 28.41
CA VAL A 302 -0.34 10.73 28.20
C VAL A 302 -0.93 10.84 26.80
N LEU A 303 -0.87 9.74 26.04
CA LEU A 303 -1.52 9.67 24.74
C LEU A 303 -3.01 9.40 24.94
N VAL A 304 -3.84 10.38 24.56
CA VAL A 304 -5.30 10.26 24.63
C VAL A 304 -5.87 10.05 23.24
N GLU A 305 -6.54 8.92 23.06
CA GLU A 305 -7.13 8.55 21.80
C GLU A 305 -8.49 9.20 21.59
N GLY A 306 -8.76 9.64 20.37
CA GLY A 306 -10.01 10.22 19.95
C GLY A 306 -11.17 9.25 19.93
N GLU A 307 -12.39 9.76 20.07
CA GLU A 307 -13.62 8.99 19.81
C GLU A 307 -14.21 9.41 18.46
N VAL A 308 -14.72 8.42 17.71
CA VAL A 308 -15.48 8.68 16.49
C VAL A 308 -16.86 9.19 16.88
N ILE A 309 -17.21 10.39 16.44
CA ILE A 309 -18.50 11.03 16.65
C ILE A 309 -19.02 11.65 15.35
N GLU A 310 -20.28 12.07 15.32
CA GLU A 310 -20.85 12.75 14.14
C GLU A 310 -20.09 14.07 13.89
N ARG A 311 -19.85 14.39 12.61
CA ARG A 311 -18.95 15.47 12.19
C ARG A 311 -19.36 16.85 12.69
N GLN A 312 -20.64 17.23 12.61
CA GLN A 312 -21.13 18.52 13.09
C GLN A 312 -21.04 18.62 14.62
N GLU A 313 -21.40 17.54 15.31
CA GLU A 313 -21.23 17.44 16.75
C GLU A 313 -19.76 17.59 17.14
N ALA A 314 -18.84 16.94 16.43
CA ALA A 314 -17.40 17.02 16.67
C ALA A 314 -16.86 18.45 16.53
N ALA A 315 -17.26 19.16 15.47
CA ALA A 315 -16.87 20.55 15.26
C ALA A 315 -17.38 21.46 16.39
N ALA A 316 -18.62 21.26 16.83
CA ALA A 316 -19.20 22.02 17.94
C ALA A 316 -18.52 21.73 19.28
N GLN A 317 -18.19 20.47 19.56
CA GLN A 317 -17.45 20.06 20.77
C GLN A 317 -16.01 20.58 20.76
N TYR A 318 -15.32 20.51 19.61
CA TYR A 318 -13.99 21.11 19.43
C TYR A 318 -14.02 22.62 19.74
N GLY A 319 -14.97 23.36 19.18
CA GLY A 319 -15.11 24.80 19.43
C GLY A 319 -15.33 25.13 20.90
N ARG A 320 -16.19 24.36 21.59
CA ARG A 320 -16.43 24.49 23.03
C ARG A 320 -15.19 24.18 23.86
N ALA A 321 -14.42 23.15 23.47
CA ALA A 321 -13.17 22.80 24.11
C ALA A 321 -12.15 23.95 24.01
N VAL A 322 -11.92 24.48 22.81
CA VAL A 322 -11.00 25.62 22.60
C VAL A 322 -11.43 26.84 23.43
N GLN A 323 -12.72 27.19 23.44
CA GLN A 323 -13.24 28.32 24.22
C GLN A 323 -13.08 28.14 25.74
N SER A 324 -13.11 26.89 26.20
CA SER A 324 -12.98 26.54 27.62
C SER A 324 -11.51 26.38 28.05
N GLY A 325 -10.55 26.67 27.17
CA GLY A 325 -9.11 26.55 27.45
C GLY A 325 -8.60 25.11 27.45
N HIS A 326 -9.35 24.18 26.86
CA HIS A 326 -8.95 22.79 26.70
C HIS A 326 -8.06 22.60 25.46
N GLU A 327 -7.45 21.42 25.31
CA GLU A 327 -6.46 21.14 24.27
C GLU A 327 -6.96 20.12 23.23
N PRO A 328 -8.04 20.41 22.49
CA PRO A 328 -8.65 19.44 21.62
C PRO A 328 -7.83 19.23 20.34
N ALA A 329 -8.02 18.07 19.72
CA ALA A 329 -7.68 17.84 18.34
C ALA A 329 -8.82 17.16 17.60
N LEU A 330 -9.11 17.64 16.40
CA LEU A 330 -10.22 17.17 15.57
C LEU A 330 -9.67 16.74 14.22
N LEU A 331 -9.72 15.44 13.95
CA LEU A 331 -9.40 14.88 12.64
C LEU A 331 -10.67 14.74 11.79
N GLU A 332 -10.60 15.23 10.57
CA GLU A 332 -11.69 15.24 9.60
C GLU A 332 -11.26 14.58 8.29
N TRP A 333 -12.24 13.95 7.65
CA TRP A 333 -12.14 13.47 6.28
C TRP A 333 -12.25 14.63 5.27
N ILE A 334 -11.36 14.65 4.29
CA ILE A 334 -11.39 15.62 3.18
C ILE A 334 -11.81 14.94 1.89
N ASP A 335 -11.11 13.87 1.53
CA ASP A 335 -11.35 13.07 0.33
C ASP A 335 -10.89 11.61 0.54
N GLY A 336 -10.97 10.78 -0.51
CA GLY A 336 -10.66 9.35 -0.45
C GLY A 336 -9.26 8.96 0.06
N ARG A 337 -8.31 9.88 0.15
CA ARG A 337 -6.94 9.63 0.66
C ARG A 337 -6.43 10.68 1.64
N SER A 338 -7.03 11.87 1.65
CA SER A 338 -6.55 13.03 2.40
C SER A 338 -7.37 13.26 3.66
N TYR A 339 -6.65 13.50 4.75
CA TYR A 339 -7.22 13.82 6.04
C TYR A 339 -6.59 15.09 6.60
N ARG A 340 -7.39 15.82 7.37
CA ARG A 340 -6.97 17.09 7.97
C ARG A 340 -7.30 17.09 9.45
N ALA A 341 -6.34 17.39 10.30
CA ALA A 341 -6.60 17.65 11.71
C ALA A 341 -6.40 19.12 12.07
N ARG A 342 -7.28 19.63 12.92
CA ARG A 342 -7.05 20.85 13.69
C ARG A 342 -6.56 20.45 15.07
N ILE A 343 -5.45 21.02 15.50
CA ILE A 343 -4.80 20.68 16.77
C ILE A 343 -4.56 21.98 17.52
N PHE A 344 -5.19 22.13 18.68
CA PHE A 344 -5.04 23.31 19.49
C PHE A 344 -4.70 22.96 20.95
N PRO A 345 -3.79 23.71 21.59
CA PRO A 345 -2.76 24.56 20.98
C PRO A 345 -1.56 23.74 20.49
N VAL A 346 -0.74 24.31 19.59
CA VAL A 346 0.69 23.96 19.50
C VAL A 346 1.47 25.02 20.28
N PRO A 347 2.10 24.69 21.42
CA PRO A 347 2.69 25.68 22.33
C PRO A 347 3.82 26.51 21.69
N ALA A 348 4.04 27.73 22.19
CA ALA A 348 5.19 28.57 21.83
C ALA A 348 6.50 27.91 22.24
N SER A 349 7.49 27.86 21.36
CA SER A 349 8.79 27.18 21.60
C SER A 349 8.63 25.76 22.15
N GLY A 350 7.51 25.11 21.84
CA GLY A 350 7.12 23.81 22.37
C GLY A 350 6.81 22.82 21.26
N SER A 351 6.30 21.66 21.64
CA SER A 351 6.00 20.60 20.69
C SER A 351 4.62 20.01 20.89
N ARG A 352 4.10 19.35 19.87
CA ARG A 352 2.87 18.58 19.94
C ARG A 352 3.07 17.24 19.27
N ARG A 353 2.71 16.16 19.98
CA ARG A 353 2.76 14.80 19.46
C ARG A 353 1.38 14.31 19.07
N VAL A 354 1.28 13.72 17.89
CA VAL A 354 0.05 13.13 17.34
C VAL A 354 0.32 11.73 16.85
N VAL A 355 -0.66 10.85 16.97
CA VAL A 355 -0.58 9.45 16.53
C VAL A 355 -1.78 9.13 15.67
N LEU A 356 -1.55 8.83 14.40
CA LEU A 356 -2.56 8.42 13.44
C LEU A 356 -2.42 6.93 13.14
N ARG A 357 -3.55 6.21 13.03
CA ARG A 357 -3.57 4.79 12.66
C ARG A 357 -4.50 4.58 11.48
N TYR A 358 -4.05 3.77 10.52
CA TYR A 358 -4.87 3.30 9.43
C TYR A 358 -4.62 1.82 9.16
N MET A 359 -5.60 1.18 8.53
CA MET A 359 -5.48 -0.20 8.05
C MET A 359 -5.65 -0.27 6.55
N GLU A 360 -4.97 -1.24 5.95
CA GLU A 360 -4.96 -1.50 4.51
C GLU A 360 -5.10 -3.00 4.26
N LEU A 361 -5.85 -3.34 3.22
CA LEU A 361 -5.89 -4.68 2.67
C LEU A 361 -4.85 -4.77 1.56
N LEU A 362 -3.79 -5.53 1.80
CA LEU A 362 -2.65 -5.61 0.89
C LEU A 362 -2.97 -6.56 -0.28
N GLY A 363 -2.77 -6.05 -1.49
CA GLY A 363 -2.78 -6.88 -2.69
C GLY A 363 -1.58 -7.83 -2.71
N ALA A 364 -1.82 -9.06 -3.19
CA ALA A 364 -0.74 -9.97 -3.55
C ALA A 364 -0.61 -10.01 -5.07
N GLN A 365 0.61 -9.81 -5.58
CA GLN A 365 0.90 -9.92 -7.02
C GLN A 365 1.96 -11.00 -7.22
N GLY A 366 1.60 -12.09 -7.92
CA GLY A 366 2.55 -13.17 -8.21
C GLY A 366 3.18 -13.82 -6.98
N GLY A 367 2.44 -13.90 -5.85
CA GLY A 367 2.93 -14.48 -4.59
C GLY A 367 3.78 -13.53 -3.72
N LYS A 368 3.92 -12.27 -4.14
CA LYS A 368 4.60 -11.22 -3.38
C LYS A 368 3.58 -10.36 -2.66
N LEU A 369 3.84 -10.10 -1.38
CA LEU A 369 3.10 -9.13 -0.57
C LEU A 369 3.84 -7.80 -0.64
N ALA A 370 3.18 -6.75 -1.09
CA ALA A 370 3.76 -5.41 -1.18
C ALA A 370 3.13 -4.48 -0.14
N TYR A 371 3.96 -3.76 0.59
CA TYR A 371 3.56 -2.70 1.52
C TYR A 371 4.24 -1.39 1.11
N LEU A 372 3.45 -0.31 1.08
CA LEU A 372 3.91 1.03 0.73
C LEU A 372 3.56 1.98 1.89
N TYR A 373 4.57 2.68 2.40
CA TYR A 373 4.38 3.81 3.29
C TYR A 373 4.66 5.11 2.52
N PRO A 374 3.63 5.95 2.26
CA PRO A 374 3.79 7.19 1.53
C PRO A 374 4.59 8.19 2.36
N MET A 375 5.70 8.68 1.81
CA MET A 375 6.54 9.70 2.43
C MET A 375 7.20 10.64 1.42
N ARG A 376 7.20 10.30 0.12
CA ARG A 376 7.72 11.14 -0.95
C ARG A 376 6.80 12.33 -1.23
N SER A 377 7.39 13.51 -1.31
CA SER A 377 6.74 14.74 -1.75
C SER A 377 7.71 15.56 -2.59
N ASP A 378 7.20 16.31 -3.56
CA ASP A 378 8.03 17.22 -4.37
C ASP A 378 8.57 18.39 -3.51
N ASP A 379 7.87 18.70 -2.41
CA ASP A 379 8.30 19.59 -1.33
C ASP A 379 8.33 18.79 -0.01
N ALA A 380 9.25 17.83 0.09
CA ALA A 380 9.39 16.98 1.28
C ALA A 380 10.04 17.75 2.43
N ALA A 381 9.41 17.70 3.61
CA ALA A 381 9.98 18.27 4.83
C ALA A 381 11.10 17.37 5.38
N GLU A 382 12.15 17.99 5.92
CA GLU A 382 13.19 17.28 6.67
C GLU A 382 12.60 16.71 7.97
N ILE A 383 12.93 15.46 8.26
CA ILE A 383 12.56 14.75 9.48
C ILE A 383 13.79 14.69 10.39
N GLY A 384 13.68 15.27 11.59
CA GLY A 384 14.77 15.27 12.57
C GLY A 384 15.22 13.85 12.92
N GLU A 385 14.29 13.02 13.39
CA GLU A 385 14.54 11.60 13.73
C GLU A 385 13.45 10.69 13.17
N LEU A 386 13.82 9.80 12.25
CA LEU A 386 12.94 8.80 11.66
C LEU A 386 13.25 7.40 12.22
N SER A 387 12.21 6.71 12.69
CA SER A 387 12.26 5.28 13.05
C SER A 387 11.08 4.55 12.43
N LEU A 388 11.32 3.78 11.38
CA LEU A 388 10.33 2.93 10.74
C LEU A 388 10.56 1.47 11.12
N SER A 389 9.49 0.75 11.41
CA SER A 389 9.49 -0.69 11.68
C SER A 389 8.30 -1.37 11.04
N VAL A 390 8.54 -2.52 10.42
CA VAL A 390 7.51 -3.40 9.87
C VAL A 390 7.64 -4.77 10.53
N ASP A 391 6.59 -5.21 11.22
CA ASP A 391 6.50 -6.53 11.84
C ASP A 391 5.77 -7.49 10.89
N LEU A 392 6.48 -8.49 10.41
CA LEU A 392 5.99 -9.55 9.51
C LEU A 392 5.59 -10.83 10.27
N GLY A 393 5.83 -10.87 11.58
CA GLY A 393 5.58 -12.05 12.40
C GLY A 393 6.36 -13.28 11.92
N THR A 394 5.83 -14.46 12.21
CA THR A 394 6.45 -15.73 11.78
C THR A 394 6.42 -15.92 10.26
N ALA A 395 5.51 -15.24 9.56
CA ALA A 395 5.41 -15.33 8.10
C ALA A 395 6.61 -14.72 7.38
N GLY A 396 7.31 -13.77 8.02
CA GLY A 396 8.56 -13.21 7.50
C GLY A 396 9.79 -14.09 7.74
N VAL A 397 9.73 -15.06 8.67
CA VAL A 397 10.91 -15.88 9.02
C VAL A 397 11.34 -16.72 7.82
N GLY A 398 12.58 -16.49 7.35
CA GLY A 398 13.14 -17.17 6.18
C GLY A 398 12.49 -16.79 4.84
N ALA A 399 11.57 -15.82 4.83
CA ALA A 399 11.01 -15.29 3.60
C ALA A 399 12.03 -14.36 2.92
N PRO A 400 12.18 -14.39 1.59
CA PRO A 400 12.92 -13.37 0.87
C PRO A 400 12.23 -12.02 1.05
N ILE A 401 12.93 -11.07 1.69
CA ILE A 401 12.44 -9.73 1.99
C ILE A 401 13.31 -8.72 1.28
N ALA A 402 12.68 -7.76 0.61
CA ALA A 402 13.36 -6.70 -0.06
C ALA A 402 12.74 -5.33 0.33
N THR A 403 13.57 -4.29 0.48
CA THR A 403 13.08 -2.92 0.74
C THR A 403 13.69 -1.86 -0.19
N LEU A 404 12.89 -0.84 -0.56
CA LEU A 404 13.32 0.32 -1.34
C LEU A 404 13.88 1.42 -0.43
N ALA A 405 14.83 1.04 0.43
CA ALA A 405 15.60 1.89 1.33
C ALA A 405 16.70 1.03 2.00
N ASP A 406 17.73 1.61 2.62
CA ASP A 406 18.61 0.81 3.48
C ASP A 406 17.91 0.53 4.82
N ALA A 407 17.05 -0.47 4.82
CA ALA A 407 16.47 -1.08 6.01
C ALA A 407 17.26 -2.33 6.42
N VAL A 408 17.01 -2.79 7.64
CA VAL A 408 17.69 -3.92 8.28
C VAL A 408 16.66 -4.99 8.60
N ILE A 409 16.98 -6.26 8.28
CA ILE A 409 16.20 -7.42 8.72
C ILE A 409 16.69 -7.81 10.10
N GLU A 410 15.77 -7.85 11.04
CA GLU A 410 15.98 -8.29 12.41
C GLU A 410 15.19 -9.58 12.65
N GLU A 411 15.63 -10.35 13.66
CA GLU A 411 14.90 -11.53 14.16
C GLU A 411 14.58 -12.55 13.05
N GLY A 412 15.52 -12.81 12.14
CA GLY A 412 15.40 -13.83 11.08
C GLY A 412 14.33 -13.54 10.01
N GLY A 413 13.86 -12.29 9.90
CA GLY A 413 12.80 -11.89 8.96
C GLY A 413 11.51 -11.42 9.62
N ARG A 414 11.38 -11.57 10.95
CA ARG A 414 10.16 -11.14 11.67
C ARG A 414 9.99 -9.63 11.67
N ARG A 415 11.08 -8.86 11.61
CA ARG A 415 11.03 -7.41 11.66
C ARG A 415 11.96 -6.79 10.64
N VAL A 416 11.50 -5.71 10.02
CA VAL A 416 12.30 -4.85 9.15
C VAL A 416 12.35 -3.45 9.74
N THR A 417 13.53 -2.88 9.93
CA THR A 417 13.72 -1.58 10.59
C THR A 417 14.52 -0.59 9.74
N MET A 418 14.18 0.69 9.82
CA MET A 418 14.95 1.76 9.21
C MET A 418 15.04 2.94 10.19
N ARG A 419 16.26 3.42 10.45
CA ARG A 419 16.51 4.60 11.28
C ARG A 419 17.31 5.64 10.51
N ARG A 420 16.94 6.91 10.61
CA ARG A 420 17.64 8.04 9.98
C ARG A 420 17.53 9.29 10.86
N SER A 421 18.53 10.17 10.76
CA SER A 421 18.55 11.50 11.38
C SER A 421 18.73 12.55 10.29
N GLY A 422 18.05 13.70 10.40
CA GLY A 422 18.09 14.79 9.40
C GLY A 422 17.73 14.30 8.00
N TYR A 423 16.60 13.62 7.86
CA TYR A 423 16.25 12.88 6.65
C TYR A 423 15.12 13.52 5.87
N THR A 424 15.40 13.85 4.61
CA THR A 424 14.42 14.30 3.63
C THR A 424 14.00 13.13 2.74
N PRO A 425 12.76 12.61 2.85
CA PRO A 425 12.28 11.51 2.03
C PRO A 425 12.33 11.81 0.53
N ARG A 426 13.03 10.97 -0.24
CA ARG A 426 13.13 11.08 -1.71
C ARG A 426 12.34 10.01 -2.46
N ALA A 427 11.94 8.96 -1.76
CA ALA A 427 11.13 7.87 -2.27
C ALA A 427 10.18 7.42 -1.16
N ASP A 428 9.10 6.76 -1.54
CA ASP A 428 8.23 6.08 -0.58
C ASP A 428 8.98 4.88 0.00
N PHE A 429 8.70 4.56 1.27
CA PHE A 429 9.22 3.31 1.82
C PHE A 429 8.39 2.16 1.26
N GLN A 430 9.05 1.24 0.56
CA GLN A 430 8.43 0.02 0.06
C GLN A 430 9.08 -1.20 0.70
N LEU A 431 8.24 -2.15 1.08
CA LEU A 431 8.64 -3.47 1.50
C LEU A 431 7.94 -4.51 0.63
N GLU A 432 8.71 -5.47 0.13
CA GLU A 432 8.20 -6.67 -0.52
C GLU A 432 8.61 -7.91 0.27
N VAL A 433 7.65 -8.79 0.50
CA VAL A 433 7.89 -10.13 1.04
C VAL A 433 7.47 -11.14 0.00
N THR A 434 8.42 -11.95 -0.46
CA THR A 434 8.09 -13.14 -1.25
C THR A 434 7.56 -14.18 -0.28
N MET A 435 6.23 -14.31 -0.22
CA MET A 435 5.61 -15.29 0.65
C MET A 435 6.00 -16.68 0.16
N PRO A 436 6.41 -17.61 1.03
CA PRO A 436 6.67 -18.99 0.62
C PRO A 436 5.46 -19.51 -0.16
N GLN A 437 5.67 -20.14 -1.32
CA GLN A 437 4.56 -20.72 -2.08
C GLN A 437 3.80 -21.67 -1.16
N ARG A 438 2.61 -21.25 -0.75
CA ARG A 438 1.79 -21.99 0.18
C ARG A 438 1.32 -23.24 -0.54
N LYS A 439 1.72 -24.40 -0.01
CA LYS A 439 1.07 -25.69 -0.31
C LYS A 439 -0.30 -25.66 0.37
N GLY A 440 -1.28 -25.05 -0.28
CA GLY A 440 -2.59 -24.80 0.30
C GLY A 440 -3.63 -24.54 -0.78
N SER A 441 -4.87 -24.33 -0.36
CA SER A 441 -5.94 -24.03 -1.30
C SER A 441 -5.78 -22.62 -1.88
N PRO A 442 -6.07 -22.40 -3.17
CA PRO A 442 -6.19 -21.04 -3.70
C PRO A 442 -7.39 -20.28 -3.11
N MET A 443 -8.30 -20.97 -2.41
CA MET A 443 -9.45 -20.38 -1.72
C MET A 443 -9.22 -20.36 -0.19
N ARG A 444 -9.03 -19.18 0.37
CA ARG A 444 -8.87 -18.96 1.82
C ARG A 444 -10.02 -18.13 2.37
N ILE A 445 -10.45 -18.40 3.59
CA ILE A 445 -11.53 -17.65 4.24
C ILE A 445 -11.13 -17.28 5.67
N ALA A 446 -11.12 -15.98 5.98
CA ALA A 446 -11.15 -15.46 7.33
C ALA A 446 -12.62 -15.30 7.77
N ARG A 447 -13.03 -15.99 8.84
CA ARG A 447 -14.38 -15.89 9.42
C ARG A 447 -14.29 -15.33 10.84
N PHE A 448 -14.88 -14.16 11.05
CA PHE A 448 -15.04 -13.56 12.37
C PHE A 448 -16.43 -13.89 12.92
N SER A 449 -16.49 -14.51 14.11
CA SER A 449 -17.78 -14.75 14.76
C SER A 449 -18.22 -13.55 15.59
N ALA A 450 -19.40 -13.01 15.27
CA ALA A 450 -19.94 -11.84 15.97
C ALA A 450 -20.59 -12.19 17.31
N GLY A 451 -20.92 -13.48 17.51
CA GLY A 451 -21.57 -14.00 18.71
C GLY A 451 -23.08 -13.67 18.80
N GLY A 452 -23.78 -14.44 19.63
CA GLY A 452 -25.24 -14.33 19.78
C GLY A 452 -25.97 -14.61 18.46
N ASP A 453 -27.05 -13.87 18.20
CA ASP A 453 -27.87 -14.01 16.97
C ASP A 453 -27.34 -13.15 15.80
N ARG A 454 -26.16 -12.54 15.93
CA ARG A 454 -25.58 -11.69 14.87
C ARG A 454 -24.98 -12.56 13.76
N ALA A 455 -25.02 -12.05 12.53
CA ALA A 455 -24.32 -12.68 11.42
C ALA A 455 -22.80 -12.64 11.65
N ASP A 456 -22.12 -13.71 11.27
CA ASP A 456 -20.66 -13.74 11.18
C ASP A 456 -20.20 -12.94 9.96
N TYR A 457 -18.97 -12.43 10.02
CA TYR A 457 -18.34 -11.74 8.90
C TYR A 457 -17.33 -12.65 8.23
N ILE A 458 -17.31 -12.65 6.90
CA ILE A 458 -16.36 -13.44 6.13
C ILE A 458 -15.57 -12.57 5.16
N MET A 459 -14.29 -12.91 5.00
CA MET A 459 -13.43 -12.43 3.92
C MET A 459 -12.86 -13.65 3.21
N ALA A 460 -13.33 -13.91 2.00
CA ALA A 460 -12.79 -14.93 1.12
C ALA A 460 -11.75 -14.33 0.17
N ARG A 461 -10.63 -15.02 -0.01
CA ARG A 461 -9.52 -14.63 -0.87
C ARG A 461 -9.25 -15.75 -1.86
N TYR A 462 -9.29 -15.40 -3.15
CA TYR A 462 -9.07 -16.34 -4.24
C TYR A 462 -7.90 -15.89 -5.11
N SER A 463 -6.85 -16.71 -5.18
CA SER A 463 -5.71 -16.52 -6.08
C SER A 463 -5.80 -17.52 -7.25
N PRO A 464 -6.06 -17.09 -8.50
CA PRO A 464 -6.29 -18.02 -9.60
C PRO A 464 -5.06 -18.88 -9.94
N ASP A 465 -5.25 -20.20 -9.94
CA ASP A 465 -4.25 -21.22 -10.31
C ASP A 465 -4.43 -21.69 -11.77
N LEU A 466 -4.47 -20.73 -12.69
CA LEU A 466 -4.72 -20.95 -14.12
C LEU A 466 -3.42 -21.07 -14.92
N ASP A 467 -3.44 -21.84 -16.01
CA ASP A 467 -2.31 -21.95 -16.93
C ASP A 467 -2.28 -20.77 -17.89
N TRP A 468 -1.71 -19.66 -17.42
CA TRP A 468 -1.57 -18.44 -18.20
C TRP A 468 -0.56 -18.56 -19.34
N GLN A 469 0.38 -19.52 -19.30
CA GLN A 469 1.47 -19.64 -20.27
C GLN A 469 1.00 -20.24 -21.60
N ALA A 470 -0.05 -21.06 -21.56
CA ALA A 470 -0.63 -21.67 -22.76
C ALA A 470 -1.44 -20.69 -23.63
N LEU A 471 -1.68 -19.46 -23.15
CA LEU A 471 -2.52 -18.47 -23.83
C LEU A 471 -1.69 -17.55 -24.73
N LYS A 472 -2.21 -17.29 -25.93
CA LYS A 472 -1.64 -16.31 -26.86
C LYS A 472 -2.32 -14.96 -26.69
N GLU A 473 -1.63 -13.88 -27.07
CA GLU A 473 -2.22 -12.55 -27.17
C GLU A 473 -3.43 -12.57 -28.11
N MET A 474 -4.47 -11.83 -27.71
CA MET A 474 -5.68 -11.65 -28.50
C MET A 474 -5.64 -10.31 -29.26
N PRO A 475 -6.26 -10.22 -30.45
CA PRO A 475 -6.48 -8.92 -31.10
C PRO A 475 -7.24 -7.97 -30.18
N ALA A 476 -6.87 -6.70 -30.20
CA ALA A 476 -7.51 -5.67 -29.38
C ALA A 476 -8.81 -5.21 -30.03
N GLU A 477 -9.87 -5.09 -29.23
CA GLU A 477 -11.16 -4.53 -29.62
C GLU A 477 -11.47 -3.35 -28.69
N LEU A 478 -11.36 -2.14 -29.23
CA LEU A 478 -11.18 -0.92 -28.44
C LEU A 478 -12.29 0.10 -28.63
N ALA A 479 -12.74 0.69 -27.52
CA ALA A 479 -13.38 2.00 -27.54
C ALA A 479 -12.40 3.01 -26.92
N ILE A 480 -11.81 3.86 -27.75
CA ILE A 480 -10.90 4.92 -27.33
C ILE A 480 -11.73 6.18 -27.11
N VAL A 481 -11.75 6.66 -25.89
CA VAL A 481 -12.50 7.83 -25.44
C VAL A 481 -11.50 8.94 -25.14
N VAL A 482 -11.54 10.01 -25.91
CA VAL A 482 -10.68 11.19 -25.74
C VAL A 482 -11.49 12.28 -25.06
N ASP A 483 -11.00 12.77 -23.94
CA ASP A 483 -11.53 13.94 -23.28
C ASP A 483 -11.25 15.18 -24.14
N THR A 484 -12.32 15.79 -24.64
CA THR A 484 -12.29 16.99 -25.50
C THR A 484 -12.85 18.22 -24.78
N SER A 485 -13.01 18.15 -23.46
CA SER A 485 -13.46 19.28 -22.64
C SER A 485 -12.47 20.45 -22.68
N ALA A 486 -12.99 21.66 -22.50
CA ALA A 486 -12.24 22.91 -22.46
C ALA A 486 -11.58 23.19 -21.09
N SER A 487 -11.31 22.15 -20.29
CA SER A 487 -10.73 22.27 -18.95
C SER A 487 -9.25 22.71 -18.93
N GLY A 488 -8.61 22.79 -20.10
CA GLY A 488 -7.23 23.25 -20.27
C GLY A 488 -7.06 24.25 -21.41
N ASP A 489 -5.87 24.82 -21.52
CA ASP A 489 -5.48 25.60 -22.69
C ASP A 489 -5.35 24.71 -23.95
N GLU A 490 -5.14 25.33 -25.10
CA GLU A 490 -4.99 24.65 -26.39
C GLU A 490 -3.86 23.60 -26.37
N ALA A 491 -2.84 23.76 -25.51
CA ALA A 491 -1.74 22.81 -25.37
C ALA A 491 -2.21 21.50 -24.70
N ALA A 492 -3.03 21.57 -23.64
CA ALA A 492 -3.60 20.39 -23.01
C ALA A 492 -4.46 19.55 -23.98
N ARG A 493 -5.24 20.23 -24.85
CA ARG A 493 -6.04 19.57 -25.89
C ARG A 493 -5.16 18.88 -26.95
N GLN A 494 -4.10 19.55 -27.38
CA GLN A 494 -3.11 18.96 -28.29
C GLN A 494 -2.43 17.75 -27.67
N GLN A 495 -2.13 17.79 -26.38
CA GLN A 495 -1.53 16.68 -25.65
C GLN A 495 -2.46 15.45 -25.60
N LYS A 496 -3.75 15.64 -25.28
CA LYS A 496 -4.76 14.57 -25.30
C LYS A 496 -4.94 13.98 -26.70
N SER A 497 -4.93 14.83 -27.74
CA SER A 497 -5.03 14.41 -29.15
C SER A 497 -3.80 13.63 -29.61
N ALA A 498 -2.60 14.08 -29.23
CA ALA A 498 -1.36 13.39 -29.55
C ALA A 498 -1.24 12.04 -28.83
N ALA A 499 -1.71 11.95 -27.57
CA ALA A 499 -1.83 10.68 -26.86
C ALA A 499 -2.77 9.71 -27.60
N ALA A 500 -3.94 10.19 -28.06
CA ALA A 500 -4.86 9.38 -28.86
C ALA A 500 -4.24 8.91 -30.18
N GLU A 501 -3.52 9.79 -30.88
CA GLU A 501 -2.78 9.45 -32.10
C GLU A 501 -1.72 8.39 -31.84
N ALA A 502 -0.90 8.56 -30.81
CA ALA A 502 0.13 7.58 -30.44
C ALA A 502 -0.49 6.21 -30.18
N ILE A 503 -1.60 6.16 -29.43
CA ILE A 503 -2.34 4.91 -29.15
C ILE A 503 -2.85 4.28 -30.44
N LEU A 504 -3.55 5.03 -31.27
CA LEU A 504 -4.11 4.53 -32.53
C LEU A 504 -3.01 3.98 -33.45
N ARG A 505 -1.88 4.69 -33.57
CA ARG A 505 -0.76 4.27 -34.44
C ARG A 505 0.02 3.08 -33.90
N SER A 506 -0.09 2.77 -32.61
CA SER A 506 0.54 1.58 -32.00
C SER A 506 -0.27 0.29 -32.20
N LEU A 507 -1.51 0.41 -32.69
CA LEU A 507 -2.36 -0.73 -33.02
C LEU A 507 -1.85 -1.45 -34.27
N SER A 508 -1.99 -2.78 -34.28
CA SER A 508 -1.75 -3.59 -35.47
C SER A 508 -2.99 -3.61 -36.36
N GLY A 509 -2.84 -3.88 -37.66
CA GLY A 509 -3.98 -3.95 -38.58
C GLY A 509 -5.01 -5.06 -38.28
N LYS A 510 -4.76 -5.94 -37.30
CA LYS A 510 -5.73 -6.93 -36.80
C LYS A 510 -6.58 -6.40 -35.64
N ASP A 511 -6.16 -5.30 -35.04
CA ASP A 511 -6.87 -4.65 -33.95
C ASP A 511 -8.02 -3.81 -34.52
N ARG A 512 -9.08 -3.65 -33.73
CA ARG A 512 -10.28 -2.89 -34.11
C ARG A 512 -10.56 -1.80 -33.09
N PHE A 513 -11.01 -0.65 -33.53
CA PHE A 513 -11.26 0.50 -32.66
C PHE A 513 -12.51 1.30 -33.03
N ALA A 514 -13.05 1.99 -32.04
CA ALA A 514 -13.90 3.16 -32.22
C ALA A 514 -13.30 4.34 -31.44
N LEU A 515 -13.31 5.52 -32.04
CA LEU A 515 -12.90 6.79 -31.45
C LEU A 515 -14.14 7.58 -31.01
N ILE A 516 -14.15 8.00 -29.76
CA ILE A 516 -15.22 8.70 -29.08
C ILE A 516 -14.62 9.97 -28.48
N ALA A 517 -15.27 11.11 -28.68
CA ALA A 517 -14.99 12.34 -27.95
C ALA A 517 -15.87 12.42 -26.71
N LEU A 518 -15.35 13.01 -25.63
CA LEU A 518 -16.06 13.17 -24.37
C LEU A 518 -15.92 14.61 -23.87
N ASP A 519 -17.05 15.28 -23.73
CA ASP A 519 -17.17 16.58 -23.08
C ASP A 519 -18.42 16.59 -22.17
N GLN A 520 -19.43 17.38 -22.50
CA GLN A 520 -20.76 17.31 -21.88
C GLN A 520 -21.50 16.02 -22.25
N ALA A 521 -21.12 15.37 -23.36
CA ALA A 521 -21.66 14.08 -23.76
C ALA A 521 -20.59 13.23 -24.46
N ALA A 522 -20.80 11.92 -24.48
CA ALA A 522 -19.97 11.00 -25.26
C ALA A 522 -20.46 10.95 -26.72
N LYS A 523 -19.63 11.40 -27.66
CA LYS A 523 -19.95 11.40 -29.10
C LYS A 523 -19.00 10.49 -29.87
N VAL A 524 -19.56 9.52 -30.57
CA VAL A 524 -18.76 8.66 -31.46
C VAL A 524 -18.34 9.45 -32.70
N LEU A 525 -17.04 9.58 -32.90
CA LEU A 525 -16.45 10.24 -34.06
C LEU A 525 -16.28 9.25 -35.21
N HIS A 526 -15.76 8.05 -34.91
CA HIS A 526 -15.40 7.06 -35.92
C HIS A 526 -15.37 5.63 -35.36
N PRO A 527 -15.77 4.59 -36.11
CA PRO A 527 -16.70 4.65 -37.24
C PRO A 527 -18.13 4.97 -36.76
N LYS A 528 -19.05 5.20 -37.69
CA LYS A 528 -20.46 5.49 -37.33
C LYS A 528 -21.12 4.33 -36.58
N GLU A 529 -20.80 3.08 -36.95
CA GLU A 529 -21.34 1.85 -36.37
C GLU A 529 -20.22 0.82 -36.17
N GLY A 530 -20.32 -0.01 -35.12
CA GLY A 530 -19.35 -1.06 -34.81
C GLY A 530 -17.94 -0.52 -34.49
N LEU A 531 -16.92 -1.29 -34.90
CA LEU A 531 -15.49 -1.00 -34.78
C LEU A 531 -14.85 -1.03 -36.18
N ALA A 532 -13.90 -0.13 -36.43
CA ALA A 532 -13.11 -0.10 -37.65
C ALA A 532 -11.81 -0.89 -37.45
N GLU A 533 -11.27 -1.50 -38.50
CA GLU A 533 -9.91 -2.06 -38.47
C GLU A 533 -8.89 -0.93 -38.35
N ALA A 534 -7.83 -1.13 -37.56
CA ALA A 534 -6.76 -0.16 -37.33
C ALA A 534 -5.80 -0.05 -38.54
N THR A 535 -6.35 0.33 -39.69
CA THR A 535 -5.56 0.66 -40.90
C THR A 535 -5.19 2.15 -40.89
N ASP A 536 -4.09 2.51 -41.56
CA ASP A 536 -3.65 3.91 -41.66
C ASP A 536 -4.76 4.86 -42.17
N LYS A 537 -5.60 4.36 -43.08
CA LYS A 537 -6.72 5.11 -43.65
C LYS A 537 -7.80 5.40 -42.60
N GLU A 538 -8.24 4.39 -41.86
CA GLU A 538 -9.29 4.56 -40.83
C GLU A 538 -8.77 5.37 -39.64
N ILE A 539 -7.49 5.17 -39.25
CA ILE A 539 -6.82 5.98 -38.22
C ILE A 539 -6.77 7.45 -38.64
N ALA A 540 -6.32 7.75 -39.87
CA ALA A 540 -6.28 9.13 -40.37
C ALA A 540 -7.68 9.78 -40.38
N ALA A 541 -8.71 9.05 -40.83
CA ALA A 541 -10.09 9.53 -40.86
C ALA A 541 -10.71 9.71 -39.45
N ALA A 542 -10.20 9.00 -38.44
CA ALA A 542 -10.58 9.18 -37.05
C ALA A 542 -9.91 10.43 -36.45
N LEU A 543 -8.61 10.61 -36.70
CA LEU A 543 -7.84 11.76 -36.22
C LEU A 543 -8.29 13.08 -36.84
N GLU A 544 -8.64 13.10 -38.13
CA GLU A 544 -9.23 14.26 -38.79
C GLU A 544 -10.52 14.69 -38.10
N ARG A 545 -11.40 13.74 -37.78
CA ARG A 545 -12.65 14.02 -37.06
C ARG A 545 -12.44 14.46 -35.62
N LEU A 546 -11.37 14.01 -34.96
CA LEU A 546 -10.99 14.50 -33.63
C LEU A 546 -10.51 15.95 -33.70
N ALA A 547 -9.70 16.29 -34.71
CA ALA A 547 -9.22 17.65 -34.93
C ALA A 547 -10.35 18.64 -35.27
N GLU A 548 -11.37 18.21 -36.01
CA GLU A 548 -12.56 18.99 -36.34
C GLU A 548 -13.57 19.12 -35.17
N HIS A 549 -13.44 18.29 -34.13
CA HIS A 549 -14.39 18.29 -33.02
C HIS A 549 -14.18 19.52 -32.12
N ALA A 550 -15.21 20.36 -32.02
CA ALA A 550 -15.21 21.49 -31.12
C ALA A 550 -15.29 21.03 -29.66
N SER A 551 -14.50 21.66 -28.78
CA SER A 551 -14.53 21.38 -27.34
C SER A 551 -15.81 21.88 -26.68
N GLY A 552 -16.39 21.04 -25.81
CA GLY A 552 -17.41 21.45 -24.85
C GLY A 552 -16.81 22.03 -23.57
N GLY A 553 -17.59 22.83 -22.82
CA GLY A 553 -17.12 23.52 -21.62
C GLY A 553 -17.11 22.71 -20.30
N ALA A 554 -17.35 21.41 -20.34
CA ALA A 554 -17.44 20.56 -19.14
C ALA A 554 -17.12 19.09 -19.48
N THR A 555 -17.03 18.25 -18.46
CA THR A 555 -16.66 16.83 -18.54
C THR A 555 -17.68 15.98 -17.75
N ASP A 556 -18.45 15.14 -18.44
CA ASP A 556 -19.28 14.09 -17.86
C ASP A 556 -18.59 12.73 -18.06
N LEU A 557 -17.79 12.31 -17.08
CA LEU A 557 -17.11 11.00 -17.14
C LEU A 557 -18.10 9.83 -17.14
N GLY A 558 -19.25 9.97 -16.50
CA GLY A 558 -20.25 8.90 -16.42
C GLY A 558 -20.85 8.57 -17.79
N ALA A 559 -21.02 9.59 -18.65
CA ALA A 559 -21.60 9.45 -19.99
C ALA A 559 -20.79 8.52 -20.92
N LEU A 560 -19.49 8.33 -20.66
CA LEU A 560 -18.64 7.49 -21.52
C LEU A 560 -19.01 6.01 -21.44
N PHE A 561 -19.46 5.52 -20.27
CA PHE A 561 -19.60 4.08 -20.04
C PHE A 561 -20.61 3.45 -20.99
N ASP A 562 -21.83 3.99 -21.06
CA ASP A 562 -22.89 3.39 -21.85
C ASP A 562 -22.59 3.44 -23.36
N VAL A 563 -22.02 4.57 -23.84
CA VAL A 563 -21.65 4.76 -25.24
C VAL A 563 -20.47 3.85 -25.62
N ALA A 564 -19.41 3.80 -24.82
CA ALA A 564 -18.24 2.96 -25.11
C ALA A 564 -18.59 1.47 -25.05
N LEU A 565 -19.37 1.04 -24.05
CA LEU A 565 -19.78 -0.36 -23.90
C LEU A 565 -20.66 -0.84 -25.07
N SER A 566 -21.53 0.03 -25.59
CA SER A 566 -22.35 -0.29 -26.76
C SER A 566 -21.51 -0.64 -28.00
N ARG A 567 -20.30 -0.08 -28.12
CA ARG A 567 -19.40 -0.29 -29.27
C ARG A 567 -18.65 -1.60 -29.23
N VAL A 568 -18.38 -2.08 -28.03
CA VAL A 568 -17.58 -3.28 -27.80
C VAL A 568 -18.42 -4.47 -27.34
N HIS A 569 -19.74 -4.40 -27.52
CA HIS A 569 -20.64 -5.49 -27.16
C HIS A 569 -20.34 -6.78 -27.94
N GLY A 570 -20.37 -7.92 -27.26
CA GLY A 570 -20.15 -9.24 -27.86
C GLY A 570 -18.67 -9.64 -28.04
N ALA A 571 -17.74 -8.70 -27.95
CA ALA A 571 -16.30 -8.99 -27.96
C ALA A 571 -15.90 -9.90 -26.77
N GLU A 572 -14.88 -10.74 -26.97
CA GLU A 572 -14.46 -11.69 -25.93
C GLU A 572 -13.76 -10.98 -24.76
N GLN A 573 -12.82 -10.06 -25.06
CA GLN A 573 -12.06 -9.34 -24.04
C GLN A 573 -11.86 -7.86 -24.38
N PRO A 574 -12.94 -7.09 -24.64
CA PRO A 574 -12.81 -5.72 -25.11
C PRO A 574 -12.19 -4.80 -24.07
N ALA A 575 -11.65 -3.68 -24.53
CA ALA A 575 -11.10 -2.64 -23.67
C ALA A 575 -11.66 -1.26 -24.04
N ILE A 576 -11.96 -0.48 -23.00
CA ILE A 576 -12.26 0.95 -23.09
C ILE A 576 -11.01 1.67 -22.62
N VAL A 577 -10.54 2.64 -23.39
CA VAL A 577 -9.38 3.47 -23.06
C VAL A 577 -9.85 4.90 -22.92
N TYR A 578 -9.93 5.41 -21.70
CA TYR A 578 -10.18 6.83 -21.45
C TYR A 578 -8.85 7.60 -21.46
N ILE A 579 -8.80 8.73 -22.15
CA ILE A 579 -7.63 9.62 -22.27
C ILE A 579 -8.03 11.01 -21.80
N GLY A 580 -7.48 11.48 -20.68
CA GLY A 580 -7.82 12.79 -20.13
C GLY A 580 -7.23 13.04 -18.75
N ASP A 581 -7.70 14.10 -18.09
CA ASP A 581 -7.22 14.53 -16.77
C ASP A 581 -7.98 13.87 -15.60
N GLY A 582 -9.16 13.29 -15.86
CA GLY A 582 -9.98 12.66 -14.84
C GLY A 582 -10.68 13.66 -13.91
N LEU A 583 -10.96 14.88 -14.37
CA LEU A 583 -11.65 15.91 -13.59
C LEU A 583 -13.11 16.06 -14.05
N PRO A 584 -14.06 15.25 -13.51
CA PRO A 584 -15.48 15.40 -13.85
C PRO A 584 -16.02 16.72 -13.28
N THR A 585 -16.80 17.44 -14.08
CA THR A 585 -17.36 18.76 -13.71
C THR A 585 -18.89 18.82 -13.76
N ILE A 586 -19.52 17.92 -14.51
CA ILE A 586 -20.98 17.75 -14.55
C ILE A 586 -21.34 16.25 -14.49
N GLY A 587 -22.62 15.93 -14.32
CA GLY A 587 -23.06 14.54 -14.14
C GLY A 587 -22.65 13.99 -12.77
N GLU A 588 -22.13 12.76 -12.72
CA GLU A 588 -21.53 12.23 -11.49
C GLU A 588 -20.10 12.72 -11.32
N VAL A 589 -19.86 13.54 -10.29
CA VAL A 589 -18.52 14.09 -9.98
C VAL A 589 -17.80 13.36 -8.85
N SER A 590 -18.51 12.63 -7.99
CA SER A 590 -17.91 11.86 -6.89
C SER A 590 -17.35 10.53 -7.38
N GLY A 591 -16.16 10.16 -6.92
CA GLY A 591 -15.48 8.92 -7.32
C GLY A 591 -16.27 7.66 -6.98
N GLU A 592 -16.93 7.62 -5.82
CA GLU A 592 -17.74 6.47 -5.38
C GLU A 592 -18.92 6.23 -6.32
N ARG A 593 -19.58 7.29 -6.78
CA ARG A 593 -20.71 7.18 -7.71
C ARG A 593 -20.30 6.83 -9.13
N LEU A 594 -19.19 7.39 -9.61
CA LEU A 594 -18.61 6.98 -10.90
C LEU A 594 -18.22 5.51 -10.87
N SER A 595 -17.60 5.06 -9.77
CA SER A 595 -17.25 3.66 -9.55
C SER A 595 -18.50 2.77 -9.52
N GLU A 596 -19.57 3.17 -8.82
CA GLU A 596 -20.82 2.41 -8.79
C GLU A 596 -21.53 2.38 -10.15
N ARG A 597 -21.57 3.51 -10.87
CA ARG A 597 -22.08 3.57 -12.24
C ARG A 597 -21.29 2.62 -13.14
N LEU A 598 -19.96 2.66 -13.08
CA LEU A 598 -19.10 1.75 -13.83
C LEU A 598 -19.38 0.29 -13.50
N ARG A 599 -19.45 -0.09 -12.21
CA ARG A 599 -19.79 -1.46 -11.78
C ARG A 599 -21.13 -1.92 -12.36
N ARG A 600 -22.16 -1.08 -12.33
CA ARG A 600 -23.48 -1.38 -12.92
C ARG A 600 -23.38 -1.57 -14.43
N SER A 601 -22.74 -0.65 -15.15
CA SER A 601 -22.59 -0.74 -16.60
C SER A 601 -21.74 -1.97 -17.01
N LEU A 602 -20.77 -2.37 -16.19
CA LEU A 602 -19.92 -3.54 -16.42
C LEU A 602 -20.54 -4.88 -16.00
N SER A 603 -21.63 -4.89 -15.24
CA SER A 603 -22.26 -6.13 -14.75
C SER A 603 -22.74 -7.08 -15.86
N VAL A 604 -22.98 -6.53 -17.06
CA VAL A 604 -23.42 -7.26 -18.27
C VAL A 604 -22.38 -7.22 -19.38
N SER A 605 -21.15 -6.79 -19.08
CA SER A 605 -20.09 -6.60 -20.08
C SER A 605 -18.73 -7.12 -19.61
N ARG A 606 -18.06 -7.83 -20.51
CA ARG A 606 -16.66 -8.29 -20.32
C ARG A 606 -15.62 -7.18 -20.55
N ALA A 607 -16.05 -5.97 -20.89
CA ALA A 607 -15.13 -4.87 -21.14
C ALA A 607 -14.29 -4.51 -19.91
N ARG A 608 -13.02 -4.20 -20.17
CA ARG A 608 -12.09 -3.66 -19.19
C ARG A 608 -11.92 -2.17 -19.39
N LEU A 609 -11.77 -1.41 -18.31
CA LEU A 609 -11.49 0.03 -18.39
C LEU A 609 -10.02 0.31 -18.10
N PHE A 610 -9.34 0.92 -19.06
CA PHE A 610 -8.01 1.48 -18.92
C PHE A 610 -8.11 3.00 -18.94
N THR A 611 -7.30 3.66 -18.13
CA THR A 611 -7.28 5.12 -18.02
C THR A 611 -5.89 5.63 -18.37
N VAL A 612 -5.82 6.73 -19.11
CA VAL A 612 -4.60 7.40 -19.53
C VAL A 612 -4.68 8.83 -19.00
N ALA A 613 -4.01 9.09 -17.89
CA ALA A 613 -3.89 10.41 -17.29
C ALA A 613 -2.97 11.28 -18.15
N VAL A 614 -3.52 12.35 -18.73
CA VAL A 614 -2.80 13.28 -19.59
C VAL A 614 -2.76 14.66 -18.96
N GLY A 615 -1.58 15.26 -18.89
CA GLY A 615 -1.37 16.59 -18.33
C GLY A 615 -0.81 16.62 -16.91
N VAL A 616 -0.63 17.83 -16.38
CA VAL A 616 0.02 18.09 -15.09
C VAL A 616 -0.98 17.96 -13.93
N GLU A 617 -2.17 18.51 -14.08
CA GLU A 617 -3.26 18.47 -13.09
C GLU A 617 -4.23 17.34 -13.39
N THR A 618 -3.90 16.12 -12.92
CA THR A 618 -4.75 14.94 -13.14
C THR A 618 -5.26 14.39 -11.81
N ASN A 619 -6.50 13.90 -11.80
CA ASN A 619 -7.01 13.11 -10.68
C ASN A 619 -6.63 11.63 -10.86
N ALA A 620 -5.32 11.36 -10.77
CA ALA A 620 -4.78 10.02 -10.95
C ALA A 620 -5.37 8.99 -9.98
N ALA A 621 -5.74 9.39 -8.76
CA ALA A 621 -6.37 8.51 -7.77
C ALA A 621 -7.75 8.02 -8.25
N LEU A 622 -8.60 8.93 -8.76
CA LEU A 622 -9.89 8.56 -9.35
C LEU A 622 -9.69 7.65 -10.57
N LEU A 623 -8.75 7.98 -11.45
CA LEU A 623 -8.48 7.18 -12.65
C LEU A 623 -7.90 5.79 -12.32
N ALA A 624 -7.09 5.67 -11.27
CA ALA A 624 -6.63 4.40 -10.72
C ALA A 624 -7.79 3.58 -10.15
N GLU A 625 -8.69 4.22 -9.40
CA GLU A 625 -9.88 3.56 -8.85
C GLU A 625 -10.79 3.02 -9.96
N LEU A 626 -11.14 3.86 -10.95
CA LEU A 626 -12.00 3.46 -12.06
C LEU A 626 -11.37 2.36 -12.91
N SER A 627 -10.07 2.43 -13.21
CA SER A 627 -9.40 1.38 -13.99
C SER A 627 -9.36 0.06 -13.22
N ARG A 628 -9.06 0.07 -11.91
CA ARG A 628 -9.09 -1.13 -11.06
C ARG A 628 -10.50 -1.73 -10.99
N GLU A 629 -11.52 -0.91 -10.73
CA GLU A 629 -12.92 -1.37 -10.72
C GLU A 629 -13.35 -1.92 -12.08
N GLY A 630 -12.82 -1.34 -13.16
CA GLY A 630 -13.01 -1.83 -14.51
C GLY A 630 -12.18 -3.05 -14.90
N GLY A 631 -11.31 -3.57 -14.03
CA GLY A 631 -10.42 -4.69 -14.35
C GLY A 631 -9.31 -4.36 -15.36
N GLY A 632 -8.94 -3.08 -15.46
CA GLY A 632 -7.78 -2.58 -16.22
C GLY A 632 -6.77 -1.87 -15.31
N GLN A 633 -5.98 -0.96 -15.89
CA GLN A 633 -4.88 -0.27 -15.20
C GLN A 633 -4.80 1.20 -15.60
N LEU A 634 -4.14 2.01 -14.76
CA LEU A 634 -3.81 3.41 -15.02
C LEU A 634 -2.47 3.54 -15.77
N PHE A 635 -2.46 4.45 -16.74
CA PHE A 635 -1.31 4.91 -17.52
C PHE A 635 -1.21 6.43 -17.41
N ARG A 636 -0.01 6.98 -17.56
CA ARG A 636 0.20 8.42 -17.49
C ARG A 636 1.05 8.88 -18.66
N ILE A 637 0.60 9.90 -19.37
CA ILE A 637 1.35 10.56 -20.45
C ILE A 637 1.53 12.02 -20.03
N ALA A 638 2.67 12.31 -19.39
CA ALA A 638 2.96 13.63 -18.84
C ALA A 638 3.35 14.66 -19.91
N GLU A 639 3.97 14.23 -21.02
CA GLU A 639 4.35 15.06 -22.18
C GLU A 639 4.14 14.28 -23.50
N VAL A 640 4.01 15.00 -24.63
CA VAL A 640 3.70 14.42 -25.94
C VAL A 640 4.79 13.45 -26.42
N ASP A 641 6.05 13.79 -26.21
CA ASP A 641 7.19 12.96 -26.64
C ASP A 641 7.43 11.76 -25.68
N ALA A 642 6.95 11.84 -24.43
CA ALA A 642 6.94 10.76 -23.42
C ALA A 642 5.99 9.60 -23.75
N GLY A 643 4.99 9.85 -24.61
CA GLY A 643 3.82 9.00 -24.76
C GLY A 643 4.10 7.61 -25.34
N THR A 644 5.09 7.47 -26.23
CA THR A 644 5.26 6.23 -27.02
C THR A 644 5.41 4.97 -26.16
N GLN A 645 6.07 5.07 -25.02
CA GLN A 645 6.36 3.89 -24.18
C GLN A 645 5.17 3.47 -23.32
N GLU A 646 4.50 4.45 -22.71
CA GLU A 646 3.26 4.25 -21.96
C GLU A 646 2.14 3.74 -22.87
N VAL A 647 2.12 4.19 -24.11
CA VAL A 647 1.23 3.67 -25.15
C VAL A 647 1.50 2.20 -25.47
N LEU A 648 2.77 1.81 -25.67
CA LEU A 648 3.11 0.39 -25.88
C LEU A 648 2.75 -0.46 -24.64
N ARG A 649 2.96 0.06 -23.43
CA ARG A 649 2.56 -0.59 -22.17
C ARG A 649 1.05 -0.81 -22.14
N LEU A 650 0.28 0.20 -22.50
CA LEU A 650 -1.17 0.15 -22.56
C LEU A 650 -1.64 -0.92 -23.55
N VAL A 651 -1.11 -0.93 -24.78
CA VAL A 651 -1.49 -1.93 -25.78
C VAL A 651 -1.14 -3.35 -25.33
N SER A 652 0.01 -3.56 -24.67
CA SER A 652 0.37 -4.87 -24.11
C SER A 652 -0.59 -5.30 -22.98
N ALA A 653 -0.93 -4.39 -22.06
CA ALA A 653 -1.88 -4.66 -20.98
C ALA A 653 -3.29 -4.99 -21.53
N ILE A 654 -3.72 -4.29 -22.58
CA ILE A 654 -4.97 -4.58 -23.29
C ILE A 654 -4.95 -5.99 -23.87
N LYS A 655 -3.84 -6.42 -24.48
CA LYS A 655 -3.74 -7.74 -25.15
C LYS A 655 -3.48 -8.89 -24.19
N THR A 656 -3.12 -8.60 -22.94
CA THR A 656 -2.88 -9.60 -21.90
C THR A 656 -4.18 -10.37 -21.59
N PRO A 657 -4.16 -11.72 -21.61
CA PRO A 657 -5.32 -12.53 -21.24
C PRO A 657 -5.80 -12.27 -19.80
N THR A 658 -7.11 -12.08 -19.63
CA THR A 658 -7.77 -11.78 -18.37
C THR A 658 -8.93 -12.76 -18.18
N VAL A 659 -9.14 -13.26 -16.96
CA VAL A 659 -10.38 -13.99 -16.63
C VAL A 659 -11.54 -13.00 -16.68
N THR A 660 -12.61 -13.35 -17.37
CA THR A 660 -13.86 -12.60 -17.43
C THR A 660 -15.00 -13.42 -16.84
N ASP A 661 -16.11 -12.76 -16.51
CA ASP A 661 -17.31 -13.38 -15.91
C ASP A 661 -17.00 -14.23 -14.67
N LEU A 662 -16.01 -13.82 -13.87
CA LEU A 662 -15.65 -14.53 -12.66
C LEU A 662 -16.81 -14.50 -11.65
N ALA A 663 -17.19 -15.69 -11.18
CA ALA A 663 -18.10 -15.87 -10.06
C ALA A 663 -17.47 -16.81 -9.02
N VAL A 664 -17.59 -16.43 -7.74
CA VAL A 664 -17.18 -17.24 -6.59
C VAL A 664 -18.43 -17.57 -5.79
N ASP A 665 -18.74 -18.85 -5.67
CA ASP A 665 -19.87 -19.38 -4.91
C ASP A 665 -19.35 -20.09 -3.64
N LEU A 666 -19.80 -19.60 -2.49
CA LEU A 666 -19.50 -20.13 -1.16
C LEU A 666 -20.74 -20.76 -0.51
N GLY A 667 -21.72 -21.19 -1.31
CA GLY A 667 -22.95 -21.81 -0.84
C GLY A 667 -24.05 -20.80 -0.49
N ALA A 668 -25.16 -21.32 0.03
CA ALA A 668 -26.34 -20.52 0.36
C ALA A 668 -26.13 -19.65 1.62
N GLY A 669 -26.83 -18.51 1.67
CA GLY A 669 -26.96 -17.71 2.88
C GLY A 669 -25.80 -16.74 3.14
N LEU A 670 -25.19 -16.22 2.07
CA LEU A 670 -24.38 -15.01 2.15
C LEU A 670 -25.26 -13.78 1.98
N ASP A 671 -25.19 -12.88 2.96
CA ASP A 671 -25.85 -11.58 2.95
C ASP A 671 -24.83 -10.49 2.59
N GLU A 672 -25.29 -9.48 1.85
CA GLU A 672 -24.51 -8.27 1.55
C GLU A 672 -23.12 -8.57 0.97
N VAL A 673 -23.07 -9.37 -0.09
CA VAL A 673 -21.84 -9.76 -0.79
C VAL A 673 -21.22 -8.57 -1.51
N LEU A 674 -19.94 -8.32 -1.21
CA LEU A 674 -19.11 -7.25 -1.77
C LEU A 674 -17.84 -7.89 -2.36
N ILE A 675 -17.69 -7.86 -3.68
CA ILE A 675 -16.54 -8.42 -4.39
C ILE A 675 -15.67 -7.29 -4.96
N THR A 676 -14.35 -7.39 -4.78
CA THR A 676 -13.40 -6.35 -5.22
C THR A 676 -13.07 -6.39 -6.71
N ALA A 677 -13.55 -7.41 -7.43
CA ALA A 677 -13.38 -7.59 -8.86
C ALA A 677 -14.74 -7.54 -9.56
N SER A 678 -14.89 -6.71 -10.59
CA SER A 678 -16.09 -6.64 -11.44
C SER A 678 -16.18 -7.81 -12.42
N GLY A 679 -15.91 -9.03 -11.93
CA GLY A 679 -15.82 -10.25 -12.72
C GLY A 679 -14.55 -10.38 -13.57
N LYS A 680 -13.60 -9.45 -13.46
CA LYS A 680 -12.36 -9.40 -14.24
C LYS A 680 -11.14 -9.60 -13.35
N VAL A 681 -10.26 -10.53 -13.73
CA VAL A 681 -9.04 -10.83 -12.98
C VAL A 681 -7.88 -11.09 -13.91
N SER A 682 -6.85 -10.26 -13.79
CA SER A 682 -5.61 -10.40 -14.55
C SER A 682 -4.66 -11.40 -13.90
N ARG A 683 -3.66 -11.84 -14.66
CA ARG A 683 -2.64 -12.75 -14.17
C ARG A 683 -1.96 -12.19 -12.91
N GLY A 684 -1.97 -13.00 -11.85
CA GLY A 684 -1.29 -12.70 -10.60
C GLY A 684 -2.10 -11.85 -9.62
N GLU A 685 -3.29 -11.40 -9.98
CA GLU A 685 -4.22 -10.71 -9.08
C GLU A 685 -4.93 -11.69 -8.14
N GLU A 686 -5.33 -11.18 -6.98
CA GLU A 686 -6.16 -11.88 -6.00
C GLU A 686 -7.55 -11.24 -5.93
N VAL A 687 -8.58 -12.07 -5.80
CA VAL A 687 -9.97 -11.62 -5.64
C VAL A 687 -10.37 -11.70 -4.19
N ILE A 688 -11.05 -10.66 -3.72
CA ILE A 688 -11.51 -10.56 -2.34
C ILE A 688 -13.03 -10.42 -2.35
N LEU A 689 -13.67 -11.28 -1.57
CA LEU A 689 -15.11 -11.26 -1.32
C LEU A 689 -15.35 -11.05 0.17
N LEU A 690 -16.09 -10.00 0.50
CA LEU A 690 -16.55 -9.68 1.85
C LEU A 690 -18.05 -9.94 1.92
N ALA A 691 -18.52 -10.62 2.96
CA ALA A 691 -19.95 -10.88 3.15
C ALA A 691 -20.27 -11.11 4.63
N ARG A 692 -21.57 -11.20 4.92
CA ARG A 692 -22.10 -11.68 6.19
C ARG A 692 -22.78 -13.03 6.01
N THR A 693 -22.83 -13.83 7.07
CA THR A 693 -23.58 -15.10 7.02
C THR A 693 -24.05 -15.56 8.40
N HIS A 694 -25.27 -16.11 8.44
CA HIS A 694 -25.78 -16.86 9.59
C HIS A 694 -25.53 -18.38 9.47
N HIS A 695 -24.98 -18.82 8.35
CA HIS A 695 -24.89 -20.23 7.99
C HIS A 695 -23.48 -20.81 8.20
N ALA A 696 -23.41 -22.14 8.20
CA ALA A 696 -22.13 -22.83 8.11
C ALA A 696 -21.58 -22.68 6.68
N LEU A 697 -20.26 -22.45 6.56
CA LEU A 697 -19.59 -22.45 5.26
C LEU A 697 -19.52 -23.88 4.71
N PRO A 698 -19.60 -24.07 3.37
CA PRO A 698 -19.41 -25.37 2.75
C PRO A 698 -17.97 -25.85 2.93
N LYS A 699 -17.70 -27.11 2.56
CA LYS A 699 -16.33 -27.66 2.56
C LYS A 699 -15.50 -27.17 1.38
N GLN A 700 -16.17 -26.80 0.28
CA GLN A 700 -15.54 -26.40 -0.98
C GLN A 700 -16.25 -25.17 -1.54
N ALA A 701 -15.48 -24.30 -2.18
CA ALA A 701 -15.97 -23.16 -2.95
C ALA A 701 -15.98 -23.52 -4.43
N LYS A 702 -16.97 -23.02 -5.15
CA LYS A 702 -17.11 -23.23 -6.59
C LYS A 702 -16.78 -21.93 -7.31
N VAL A 703 -15.79 -21.99 -8.19
CA VAL A 703 -15.33 -20.83 -8.97
C VAL A 703 -15.58 -21.08 -10.44
N LYS A 704 -16.22 -20.11 -11.10
CA LYS A 704 -16.48 -20.13 -12.54
C LYS A 704 -15.97 -18.87 -13.20
N GLY A 705 -15.67 -18.95 -14.48
CA GLY A 705 -15.32 -17.79 -15.29
C GLY A 705 -14.98 -18.21 -16.71
N ARG A 706 -14.44 -17.28 -17.49
CA ARG A 706 -14.04 -17.47 -18.88
C ARG A 706 -12.62 -16.97 -19.10
N LEU A 707 -11.80 -17.75 -19.80
CA LEU A 707 -10.40 -17.43 -20.10
C LEU A 707 -10.08 -17.81 -21.54
N GLY A 708 -9.57 -16.85 -22.32
CA GLY A 708 -9.25 -17.07 -23.74
C GLY A 708 -10.45 -17.58 -24.56
N GLY A 709 -11.65 -17.08 -24.25
CA GLY A 709 -12.91 -17.46 -24.91
C GLY A 709 -13.49 -18.82 -24.49
N LYS A 710 -12.93 -19.48 -23.47
CA LYS A 710 -13.42 -20.77 -22.97
C LYS A 710 -13.89 -20.65 -21.53
N ASP A 711 -15.05 -21.21 -21.24
CA ASP A 711 -15.57 -21.28 -19.87
C ASP A 711 -14.78 -22.32 -19.06
N PHE A 712 -14.60 -22.04 -17.78
CA PHE A 712 -14.04 -22.97 -16.81
C PHE A 712 -14.87 -22.97 -15.54
N GLU A 713 -14.84 -24.11 -14.85
CA GLU A 713 -15.45 -24.32 -13.55
C GLU A 713 -14.51 -25.19 -12.73
N ARG A 714 -14.22 -24.77 -11.50
CA ARG A 714 -13.33 -25.48 -10.57
C ARG A 714 -13.92 -25.45 -9.16
N GLU A 715 -13.66 -26.51 -8.41
CA GLU A 715 -14.03 -26.61 -6.99
C GLU A 715 -12.74 -26.64 -6.16
N TYR A 716 -12.70 -25.80 -5.13
CA TYR A 716 -11.53 -25.66 -4.27
C TYR A 716 -11.91 -25.94 -2.82
N PRO A 717 -11.12 -26.75 -2.08
CA PRO A 717 -11.33 -26.91 -0.65
C PRO A 717 -11.19 -25.56 0.06
N ILE A 718 -12.06 -25.24 1.01
CA ILE A 718 -11.95 -23.99 1.77
C ILE A 718 -10.91 -24.14 2.87
N GLU A 719 -9.91 -23.26 2.88
CA GLU A 719 -8.93 -23.16 3.95
C GLU A 719 -9.31 -22.01 4.89
N LEU A 720 -9.61 -22.31 6.17
CA LEU A 720 -9.96 -21.30 7.16
C LEU A 720 -8.70 -20.64 7.73
N GLU A 721 -8.61 -19.31 7.62
CA GLU A 721 -7.54 -18.53 8.21
C GLU A 721 -7.76 -18.39 9.73
N ARG A 722 -6.67 -18.58 10.50
CA ARG A 722 -6.69 -18.59 11.97
C ARG A 722 -5.67 -17.62 12.58
N GLY A 723 -5.57 -16.43 12.01
CA GLY A 723 -4.66 -15.38 12.48
C GLY A 723 -5.39 -14.23 13.17
N ALA A 724 -4.62 -13.33 13.78
CA ALA A 724 -5.15 -12.15 14.46
C ALA A 724 -5.84 -11.16 13.49
N GLY A 725 -5.49 -11.20 12.19
CA GLY A 725 -6.12 -10.37 11.16
C GLY A 725 -7.62 -10.62 11.00
N VAL A 726 -8.11 -11.80 11.42
CA VAL A 726 -9.54 -12.13 11.42
C VAL A 726 -10.35 -11.14 12.26
N SER A 727 -9.76 -10.56 13.32
CA SER A 727 -10.43 -9.54 14.15
C SER A 727 -10.80 -8.26 13.39
N LEU A 728 -10.16 -7.98 12.25
CA LEU A 728 -10.38 -6.77 11.45
C LEU A 728 -11.40 -6.97 10.31
N VAL A 729 -11.83 -8.20 10.03
CA VAL A 729 -12.78 -8.51 8.94
C VAL A 729 -14.07 -7.69 9.02
N PRO A 730 -14.70 -7.46 10.20
CA PRO A 730 -15.90 -6.62 10.29
C PRO A 730 -15.66 -5.19 9.82
N ARG A 731 -14.49 -4.60 10.12
CA ARG A 731 -14.14 -3.24 9.70
C ARG A 731 -13.92 -3.14 8.19
N LEU A 732 -13.28 -4.14 7.59
CA LEU A 732 -13.07 -4.21 6.15
C LEU A 732 -14.41 -4.32 5.41
N TRP A 733 -15.30 -5.18 5.90
CA TRP A 733 -16.66 -5.29 5.37
C TRP A 733 -17.42 -3.97 5.50
N ALA A 734 -17.38 -3.32 6.67
CA ALA A 734 -18.10 -2.05 6.89
C ALA A 734 -17.55 -0.92 6.00
N ALA A 735 -16.24 -0.85 5.79
CA ALA A 735 -15.64 0.13 4.91
C ALA A 735 -16.04 -0.07 3.44
N GLU A 736 -16.05 -1.32 2.95
CA GLU A 736 -16.54 -1.60 1.59
C GLU A 736 -18.04 -1.37 1.47
N LYS A 737 -18.81 -1.68 2.51
CA LYS A 737 -20.25 -1.42 2.56
C LYS A 737 -20.55 0.08 2.49
N MET A 738 -19.80 0.89 3.23
CA MET A 738 -19.90 2.35 3.19
C MET A 738 -19.64 2.86 1.76
N ARG A 739 -18.56 2.42 1.10
CA ARG A 739 -18.26 2.81 -0.29
C ARG A 739 -19.42 2.49 -1.23
N ARG A 740 -19.96 1.27 -1.13
CA ARG A 740 -21.12 0.85 -1.94
C ARG A 740 -22.34 1.73 -1.69
N VAL A 741 -22.69 1.98 -0.42
CA VAL A 741 -23.85 2.80 -0.06
C VAL A 741 -23.70 4.25 -0.53
N MET A 742 -22.50 4.83 -0.40
CA MET A 742 -22.23 6.19 -0.89
C MET A 742 -22.28 6.26 -2.43
N GLY A 743 -21.79 5.22 -3.11
CA GLY A 743 -21.85 5.14 -4.58
C GLY A 743 -23.26 4.94 -5.14
N GLU A 744 -24.15 4.28 -4.40
CA GLU A 744 -25.55 4.07 -4.78
C GLU A 744 -26.44 5.31 -4.56
N ALA A 745 -26.05 6.21 -3.64
CA ALA A 745 -26.85 7.37 -3.26
C ALA A 745 -26.80 8.51 -4.28
N ALA A 746 -27.94 9.17 -4.53
CA ALA A 746 -28.03 10.35 -5.38
C ALA A 746 -27.59 11.63 -4.67
N ASP A 747 -27.80 11.72 -3.36
CA ASP A 747 -27.18 12.71 -2.50
C ASP A 747 -26.53 11.93 -1.34
N PRO A 748 -25.22 12.11 -1.05
CA PRO A 748 -24.61 11.53 0.14
C PRO A 748 -25.39 11.81 1.44
N GLU A 749 -26.10 12.94 1.51
CA GLU A 749 -26.95 13.30 2.65
C GLU A 749 -28.11 12.31 2.87
N ASP A 750 -28.67 11.73 1.80
CA ASP A 750 -29.78 10.77 1.88
C ASP A 750 -29.40 9.51 2.68
N VAL A 751 -28.12 9.15 2.66
CA VAL A 751 -27.56 7.98 3.35
C VAL A 751 -26.79 8.35 4.62
N ARG A 752 -26.78 9.63 5.01
CA ARG A 752 -26.04 10.14 6.19
C ARG A 752 -26.23 9.27 7.42
N GLY A 753 -27.49 8.99 7.80
CA GLY A 753 -27.80 8.22 9.02
C GLY A 753 -27.14 6.84 9.04
N LYS A 754 -27.18 6.13 7.91
CA LYS A 754 -26.58 4.80 7.75
C LYS A 754 -25.05 4.85 7.76
N ILE A 755 -24.45 5.86 7.14
CA ILE A 755 -22.99 6.02 7.14
C ILE A 755 -22.48 6.41 8.52
N VAL A 756 -23.18 7.29 9.24
CA VAL A 756 -22.87 7.63 10.63
C VAL A 756 -22.97 6.39 11.52
N GLU A 757 -24.02 5.58 11.37
CA GLU A 757 -24.17 4.32 12.12
C GLU A 757 -22.98 3.38 11.91
N LEU A 758 -22.59 3.14 10.65
CA LEU A 758 -21.41 2.34 10.30
C LEU A 758 -20.12 2.95 10.88
N GLY A 759 -19.92 4.26 10.74
CA GLY A 759 -18.76 4.95 11.29
C GLY A 759 -18.63 4.78 12.80
N LEU A 760 -19.73 4.93 13.53
CA LEU A 760 -19.76 4.82 14.99
C LEU A 760 -19.61 3.38 15.49
N GLU A 761 -20.30 2.40 14.86
CA GLU A 761 -20.28 1.00 15.30
C GLU A 761 -18.90 0.34 15.06
N TYR A 762 -18.31 0.58 13.90
CA TYR A 762 -17.04 -0.04 13.48
C TYR A 762 -15.81 0.85 13.75
N GLY A 763 -16.03 2.08 14.22
CA GLY A 763 -14.96 3.03 14.53
C GLY A 763 -14.20 3.45 13.28
N LEU A 764 -14.92 3.88 12.25
CA LEU A 764 -14.39 4.30 10.96
C LEU A 764 -14.62 5.79 10.76
N MET A 765 -13.62 6.47 10.20
CA MET A 765 -13.80 7.83 9.72
C MET A 765 -14.49 7.83 8.35
N THR A 766 -15.49 8.71 8.22
CA THR A 766 -16.38 8.81 7.06
C THR A 766 -16.56 10.30 6.71
N PRO A 767 -17.19 10.65 5.57
CA PRO A 767 -17.53 12.05 5.29
C PRO A 767 -18.43 12.73 6.34
N PHE A 768 -19.15 11.93 7.16
CA PHE A 768 -20.11 12.37 8.18
C PHE A 768 -19.66 12.11 9.62
N THR A 769 -18.46 11.59 9.83
CA THR A 769 -17.90 11.35 11.17
C THR A 769 -16.51 11.97 11.28
N SER A 770 -16.15 12.36 12.49
CA SER A 770 -14.82 12.88 12.81
C SER A 770 -14.27 12.17 14.03
N ILE A 771 -12.95 12.20 14.18
CA ILE A 771 -12.28 11.70 15.40
C ILE A 771 -11.92 12.91 16.25
N LEU A 772 -12.58 13.04 17.41
CA LEU A 772 -12.30 14.11 18.37
C LEU A 772 -11.46 13.55 19.52
N ALA A 773 -10.24 14.05 19.67
CA ALA A 773 -9.35 13.83 20.80
C ALA A 773 -9.47 14.99 21.80
N LEU A 774 -9.70 14.67 23.06
CA LEU A 774 -9.68 15.60 24.20
C LEU A 774 -8.54 15.23 25.16
N GLU A 775 -8.12 16.15 26.02
CA GLU A 775 -6.94 15.94 26.87
C GLU A 775 -7.08 14.87 27.97
N SER A 776 -8.29 14.36 28.25
CA SER A 776 -8.49 13.29 29.25
C SER A 776 -9.86 12.61 29.14
N GLU A 777 -9.99 11.44 29.76
CA GLU A 777 -11.28 10.76 29.94
C GLU A 777 -12.31 11.61 30.70
N VAL A 778 -11.85 12.45 31.64
CA VAL A 778 -12.71 13.40 32.36
C VAL A 778 -13.25 14.47 31.41
N ALA A 779 -12.47 14.93 30.44
CA ALA A 779 -12.92 15.90 29.44
C ALA A 779 -14.04 15.33 28.56
N TYR A 780 -13.93 14.05 28.15
CA TYR A 780 -15.01 13.37 27.44
C TYR A 780 -16.29 13.29 28.28
N GLN A 781 -16.19 12.90 29.55
CA GLN A 781 -17.34 12.83 30.45
C GLN A 781 -18.02 14.20 30.63
N ARG A 782 -17.23 15.27 30.83
CA ARG A 782 -17.74 16.64 30.96
C ARG A 782 -18.47 17.13 29.71
N GLN A 783 -18.02 16.72 28.53
CA GLN A 783 -18.65 17.07 27.26
C GLN A 783 -19.78 16.11 26.84
N GLY A 784 -20.10 15.11 27.67
CA GLY A 784 -21.15 14.12 27.42
C GLY A 784 -20.80 13.10 26.33
N ILE A 785 -19.53 12.97 25.97
CA ILE A 785 -19.07 12.08 24.90
C ILE A 785 -18.81 10.69 25.49
N ARG A 786 -19.59 9.71 25.05
CA ARG A 786 -19.46 8.33 25.49
C ARG A 786 -18.37 7.60 24.69
N ARG A 787 -17.37 7.06 25.39
CA ARG A 787 -16.38 6.13 24.84
C ARG A 787 -17.07 4.83 24.43
N ARG A 788 -17.01 4.48 23.15
CA ARG A 788 -17.66 3.26 22.63
C ARG A 788 -16.65 2.12 22.59
N SER A 789 -17.00 1.00 23.21
CA SER A 789 -16.28 -0.26 23.06
C SER A 789 -17.15 -1.25 22.28
N SER A 790 -16.61 -1.82 21.22
CA SER A 790 -17.28 -2.81 20.37
C SER A 790 -16.26 -3.83 19.87
N PRO A 791 -16.54 -5.15 19.94
CA PRO A 791 -15.67 -6.17 19.37
C PRO A 791 -15.55 -6.05 17.85
N LEU A 792 -16.51 -5.40 17.19
CA LEU A 792 -16.48 -5.14 15.73
C LEU A 792 -15.43 -4.10 15.34
N ARG A 793 -14.87 -3.36 16.31
CA ARG A 793 -13.69 -2.52 16.10
C ARG A 793 -12.39 -3.33 16.02
N GLY A 794 -12.42 -4.64 16.28
CA GLY A 794 -11.26 -5.51 16.17
C GLY A 794 -10.14 -5.22 17.18
N SER A 795 -9.01 -5.90 17.02
CA SER A 795 -7.82 -5.71 17.85
C SER A 795 -6.78 -4.85 17.14
N ARG A 796 -6.03 -4.03 17.90
CA ARG A 796 -4.93 -3.23 17.36
C ARG A 796 -3.70 -4.10 17.16
N LEU A 797 -3.44 -4.49 15.93
CA LEU A 797 -2.29 -5.31 15.56
C LEU A 797 -0.96 -4.67 15.99
N THR A 798 -0.83 -3.35 15.88
CA THR A 798 0.38 -2.60 16.30
C THR A 798 0.65 -2.61 17.80
N SER A 799 -0.33 -3.04 18.61
CA SER A 799 -0.17 -3.19 20.06
C SER A 799 0.09 -4.63 20.50
N LEU A 800 0.03 -5.59 19.57
CA LEU A 800 0.20 -7.01 19.89
C LEU A 800 1.68 -7.36 19.99
N ASP A 801 2.01 -8.05 21.08
CA ASP A 801 3.22 -8.86 21.24
C ASP A 801 2.85 -10.34 21.05
N PRO A 802 3.81 -11.27 20.93
CA PRO A 802 3.50 -12.68 20.68
C PRO A 802 2.51 -13.32 21.67
N ARG A 803 2.54 -12.94 22.96
CA ARG A 803 1.62 -13.50 23.96
C ARG A 803 0.22 -12.91 23.82
N SER A 804 0.11 -11.61 23.61
CA SER A 804 -1.19 -10.97 23.40
C SER A 804 -1.81 -11.37 22.05
N GLU A 805 -0.99 -11.61 21.03
CA GLU A 805 -1.43 -12.17 19.73
C GLU A 805 -2.01 -13.59 19.91
N GLU A 806 -1.34 -14.47 20.65
CA GLU A 806 -1.87 -15.81 20.98
C GLU A 806 -3.18 -15.73 21.77
N ALA A 807 -3.31 -14.78 22.70
CA ALA A 807 -4.54 -14.57 23.45
C ALA A 807 -5.70 -14.12 22.54
N VAL A 808 -5.44 -13.20 21.60
CA VAL A 808 -6.43 -12.77 20.60
C VAL A 808 -6.86 -13.94 19.72
N ILE A 809 -5.90 -14.72 19.20
CA ILE A 809 -6.19 -15.92 18.39
C ILE A 809 -7.01 -16.94 19.20
N GLY A 810 -6.64 -17.19 20.46
CA GLY A 810 -7.36 -18.10 21.34
C GLY A 810 -8.81 -17.65 21.62
N ALA A 811 -9.04 -16.34 21.74
CA ALA A 811 -10.37 -15.77 21.91
C ALA A 811 -11.22 -15.86 20.62
N LEU A 812 -10.60 -15.67 19.45
CA LEU A 812 -11.25 -15.82 18.14
C LEU A 812 -11.60 -17.28 17.82
N PHE A 813 -10.77 -18.22 18.27
CA PHE A 813 -10.88 -19.65 17.95
C PHE A 813 -10.85 -20.51 19.23
N PRO A 814 -11.87 -20.45 20.08
CA PRO A 814 -11.94 -21.28 21.27
C PRO A 814 -11.93 -22.77 20.87
N ARG A 815 -11.03 -23.56 21.48
CA ARG A 815 -11.03 -25.01 21.29
C ARG A 815 -12.35 -25.54 21.84
N SER A 816 -13.14 -26.21 21.00
CA SER A 816 -14.34 -26.91 21.46
C SER A 816 -13.93 -27.94 22.50
N ALA A 817 -14.54 -27.87 23.69
CA ALA A 817 -14.42 -28.89 24.72
C ALA A 817 -15.15 -30.17 24.27
N ALA A 818 -14.54 -30.92 23.36
CA ALA A 818 -15.00 -32.25 23.01
C ALA A 818 -14.36 -33.27 23.98
N GLY A 819 -15.11 -33.61 25.03
CA GLY A 819 -15.01 -34.89 25.74
C GLY A 819 -13.96 -34.98 26.85
N CYS A 820 -14.29 -34.46 28.04
CA CYS A 820 -13.87 -35.11 29.29
C CYS A 820 -15.12 -35.56 30.02
N ALA A 821 -15.47 -36.83 29.85
CA ALA A 821 -16.33 -37.54 30.78
C ALA A 821 -15.67 -37.53 32.17
N GLU A 822 -16.52 -37.41 33.18
CA GLU A 822 -16.23 -37.62 34.60
C GLU A 822 -15.09 -38.60 34.88
N LYS A 823 -14.13 -38.16 35.68
CA LYS A 823 -13.58 -38.98 36.75
C LYS A 823 -13.21 -38.07 37.93
N GLU A 824 -14.01 -38.18 38.97
CA GLU A 824 -13.73 -37.63 40.29
C GLU A 824 -12.45 -38.23 40.92
N ALA A 825 -11.89 -37.38 41.79
CA ALA A 825 -11.11 -37.64 43.02
C ALA A 825 -9.57 -37.74 42.92
N PRO A 826 -8.82 -37.41 44.01
CA PRO A 826 -9.21 -36.75 45.28
C PRO A 826 -8.42 -35.47 45.60
N SER A 827 -8.94 -34.68 46.54
CA SER A 827 -8.32 -33.50 47.13
C SER A 827 -7.03 -33.84 47.90
N ALA A 828 -5.99 -33.01 47.75
CA ALA A 828 -4.81 -33.00 48.61
C ALA A 828 -4.63 -31.63 49.28
N THR A 829 -5.04 -31.60 50.55
CA THR A 829 -4.32 -31.02 51.69
C THR A 829 -3.75 -29.60 51.55
N GLU A 830 -4.50 -28.62 52.04
CA GLU A 830 -4.02 -27.27 52.32
C GLU A 830 -3.46 -27.20 53.76
N VAL A 831 -2.23 -26.70 53.88
CA VAL A 831 -1.49 -26.55 55.15
C VAL A 831 -1.85 -25.20 55.78
N ALA A 832 -2.29 -25.24 57.04
CA ALA A 832 -2.60 -24.08 57.87
C ALA A 832 -1.37 -23.22 58.20
N PRO A 833 -1.60 -21.96 58.63
CA PRO A 833 -0.91 -21.47 59.81
C PRO A 833 -1.85 -20.89 60.89
N ALA A 834 -1.26 -20.74 62.07
CA ALA A 834 -1.88 -20.77 63.38
C ALA A 834 -2.55 -19.46 63.86
N ARG A 835 -3.42 -19.66 64.86
CA ARG A 835 -4.24 -18.68 65.59
C ARG A 835 -3.45 -17.79 66.58
N GLY A 836 -4.03 -16.61 66.79
CA GLY A 836 -4.06 -15.85 68.06
C GLY A 836 -4.35 -14.37 67.76
N GLY A 837 -5.32 -13.66 68.34
CA GLY A 837 -6.41 -13.93 69.25
C GLY A 837 -7.14 -12.59 69.51
N ALA A 838 -8.48 -12.64 69.52
CA ALA A 838 -9.48 -11.76 70.16
C ALA A 838 -9.41 -10.21 70.02
N GLN A 839 -10.43 -9.60 69.41
CA GLN A 839 -11.59 -8.95 70.09
C GLN A 839 -12.48 -8.20 69.07
N SER A 840 -13.80 -8.32 69.23
CA SER A 840 -14.87 -7.58 68.52
C SER A 840 -15.15 -6.24 69.22
N PRO A 841 -15.73 -5.21 68.56
CA PRO A 841 -17.20 -5.15 68.50
C PRO A 841 -17.85 -4.44 67.27
N ALA A 842 -19.15 -4.76 67.13
CA ALA A 842 -20.30 -3.92 66.73
C ALA A 842 -20.48 -3.43 65.28
N ALA A 843 -21.58 -3.90 64.69
CA ALA A 843 -22.24 -3.41 63.48
C ALA A 843 -23.25 -2.29 63.81
N VAL A 844 -23.40 -1.33 62.90
CA VAL A 844 -24.45 -0.30 62.91
C VAL A 844 -25.27 -0.42 61.62
N ASP A 845 -26.58 -0.57 61.81
CA ASP A 845 -27.64 -0.59 60.80
C ASP A 845 -27.79 0.78 60.10
N MET A 846 -28.17 0.76 58.82
CA MET A 846 -28.76 1.91 58.12
C MET A 846 -30.16 1.54 57.56
N PRO A 847 -31.15 2.45 57.64
CA PRO A 847 -32.55 2.12 57.42
C PRO A 847 -33.01 2.19 55.95
N LYS A 848 -34.11 1.48 55.69
CA LYS A 848 -34.85 1.35 54.43
C LYS A 848 -35.53 2.67 54.00
N ALA A 849 -35.55 2.88 52.68
CA ALA A 849 -36.29 3.96 52.02
C ALA A 849 -37.78 3.62 51.83
N GLU A 850 -38.64 4.62 52.08
CA GLU A 850 -40.09 4.63 51.88
C GLU A 850 -40.48 5.05 50.44
N ALA A 851 -41.62 4.51 49.98
CA ALA A 851 -42.21 4.76 48.66
C ALA A 851 -43.05 6.06 48.62
N PRO A 852 -43.26 6.68 47.42
CA PRO A 852 -44.12 7.84 47.29
C PRO A 852 -45.55 7.48 46.87
N VAL A 853 -46.52 8.27 47.36
CA VAL A 853 -47.94 8.31 46.96
C VAL A 853 -48.26 9.76 46.51
N PRO A 854 -49.23 10.01 45.59
CA PRO A 854 -49.14 11.09 44.61
C PRO A 854 -50.13 12.27 44.79
N ALA A 855 -49.96 13.25 43.89
CA ALA A 855 -50.96 14.12 43.22
C ALA A 855 -51.21 15.57 43.69
N GLY A 856 -51.38 16.45 42.68
CA GLY A 856 -51.99 17.80 42.71
C GLY A 856 -51.02 18.91 43.12
N THR A 857 -50.81 20.03 42.41
CA THR A 857 -51.58 20.78 41.38
C THR A 857 -50.61 21.60 40.55
#